data_AF-A0AAW2YQG0-F1
#
_entry.id   AF-A0AAW2YQG0-F1
#
_cell.length_a   1.000
_cell.length_b   1.000
_cell.length_c   1.000
_cell.angle_alpha   90.00
_cell.angle_beta   90.00
_cell.angle_gamma   90.00
#
_symmetry.space_group_name_H-M   'P 1'
#
loop_
_entity.id
_entity.type
_entity.pdbx_description
1 polymer ?
#
loop_
_entity_poly.entity_id
_entity_poly.type
_entity_poly.pdbx_seq_one_letter_code
_entity_poly.pdbx_strand_id
1 'polypeptide(L)'
;MSKFKEFCGSFVDFFLYSCFDNGFTSGIYASCKRFIATWKSRFTDKDEFYNYVSAEGQKAFIVVVWICINIGLFIEACYRWYMVANRAVELNKRLGTPGWDSYIPWWVMIARGFGQLLNFNCALILLPTMRTLLNVLRSFKIGHILPLDKNIIFHRYLAYTIVVCTVGHTLAHYFNYSCCPMFYRNVYNQPETSTLVACWGNKYGLTGNLLVFVMVIMFSAATEAYRRSKNFTIFWYTHHLFIIFFGLLLIHGRNFWMWFFGPGAMYIVERILRNVRGSTVTIVKRVHALSARVIHLELEKPAFRYKSGQYCFLNCPIISRHEWHPFTISSAPEEEYLTFHIRCVGDWTNALMDLLNPAKRSTLVIDKNTTPDGKDHLLKVDGPFGTAAEYVFQFDTVMLVAAGIGVTPYASLLKHIKYRMQHDPNGLKIKKVYFYWINREEGSWEWFTELLNQIETDCPDQFEIHTYMTGDIKAQDVKAIMFGSSEASGVASPSDIVVTARCLYDYEPASSDELQLSEGDIIDVMDRDLSGWWTGVNKTTKAKGLFPNNYVVLLDKVTKLREGKNRHFGRPLWHEEFENVRKHVLNNTDPSKEKSKSRPKVGVFICGPSALSKQLYGFSVKESKAPSQVNFKFHKENF
;
A
#
# COMPACT_ATOMS: atom_id res chain seq x y z
N MET A 1 -16.80 10.06 34.13
CA MET A 1 -16.74 9.57 32.72
C MET A 1 -17.93 10.04 31.87
N SER A 2 -19.19 10.06 32.36
CA SER A 2 -20.32 10.62 31.60
C SER A 2 -20.20 12.14 31.40
N LYS A 3 -19.82 12.90 32.42
CA LYS A 3 -19.59 14.36 32.33
C LYS A 3 -18.49 14.78 31.34
N PHE A 4 -17.47 13.93 31.15
CA PHE A 4 -16.42 14.14 30.14
C PHE A 4 -16.93 13.86 28.72
N LYS A 5 -17.84 12.88 28.55
CA LYS A 5 -18.52 12.59 27.28
C LYS A 5 -19.46 13.72 26.86
N GLU A 6 -20.18 14.31 27.81
CA GLU A 6 -21.04 15.48 27.56
C GLU A 6 -20.23 16.72 27.18
N PHE A 7 -19.15 17.01 27.90
CA PHE A 7 -18.29 18.15 27.61
C PHE A 7 -17.63 18.05 26.22
N CYS A 8 -17.09 16.89 25.84
CA CYS A 8 -16.52 16.70 24.51
C CYS A 8 -17.58 16.75 23.39
N GLY A 9 -18.80 16.25 23.63
CA GLY A 9 -19.89 16.34 22.67
C GLY A 9 -20.33 17.78 22.43
N SER A 10 -20.59 18.52 23.52
CA SER A 10 -21.10 19.89 23.45
C SER A 10 -20.06 20.89 22.91
N PHE A 11 -18.77 20.72 23.26
CA PHE A 11 -17.69 21.58 22.76
C PHE A 11 -17.44 21.41 21.26
N VAL A 12 -17.54 20.17 20.73
CA VAL A 12 -17.37 19.88 19.30
C VAL A 12 -18.57 20.36 18.50
N ASP A 13 -19.79 20.16 19.00
CA ASP A 13 -21.01 20.63 18.32
C ASP A 13 -21.06 22.16 18.25
N PHE A 14 -20.65 22.86 19.32
CA PHE A 14 -20.55 24.32 19.34
C PHE A 14 -19.50 24.85 18.35
N PHE A 15 -18.30 24.25 18.32
CA PHE A 15 -17.22 24.67 17.43
C PHE A 15 -17.54 24.42 15.94
N LEU A 16 -18.29 23.36 15.64
CA LEU A 16 -18.69 23.03 14.27
C LEU A 16 -19.86 23.87 13.77
N TYR A 17 -20.79 24.27 14.66
CA TYR A 17 -21.94 25.10 14.30
C TYR A 17 -21.56 26.56 14.02
N SER A 18 -20.63 27.14 14.79
CA SER A 18 -20.28 28.56 14.68
C SER A 18 -19.33 28.92 13.53
N CYS A 19 -18.70 27.96 12.85
CA CYS A 19 -17.65 28.25 11.86
C CYS A 19 -18.02 27.95 10.39
N PHE A 20 -19.14 27.28 10.08
CA PHE A 20 -19.26 26.57 8.80
C PHE A 20 -20.68 26.52 8.20
N ASP A 21 -21.26 27.67 7.86
CA ASP A 21 -22.59 27.76 7.20
C ASP A 21 -22.48 28.29 5.76
N ASN A 22 -22.07 27.45 4.80
CA ASN A 22 -22.19 27.70 3.34
C ASN A 22 -22.01 26.39 2.58
N GLY A 23 -22.82 26.09 1.54
CA GLY A 23 -22.99 24.78 0.88
C GLY A 23 -21.80 23.81 0.70
N PHE A 24 -20.54 24.27 0.60
CA PHE A 24 -19.32 23.45 0.71
C PHE A 24 -19.18 22.73 2.06
N THR A 25 -19.72 23.31 3.14
CA THR A 25 -19.65 22.85 4.52
C THR A 25 -20.65 21.76 4.85
N SER A 26 -21.76 21.64 4.09
CA SER A 26 -22.76 20.57 4.27
C SER A 26 -22.14 19.17 4.10
N GLY A 27 -21.23 19.02 3.12
CA GLY A 27 -20.49 17.79 2.87
C GLY A 27 -19.44 17.46 3.95
N ILE A 28 -18.80 18.49 4.49
CA ILE A 28 -17.86 18.35 5.62
C ILE A 28 -18.63 17.98 6.89
N TYR A 29 -19.72 18.68 7.20
CA TYR A 29 -20.60 18.39 8.33
C TYR A 29 -21.18 16.98 8.26
N ALA A 30 -21.70 16.55 7.11
CA ALA A 30 -22.20 15.18 6.92
C ALA A 30 -21.09 14.13 7.06
N SER A 31 -19.86 14.45 6.67
CA SER A 31 -18.70 13.57 6.84
C SER A 31 -18.23 13.50 8.30
N CYS A 32 -18.20 14.64 9.00
CA CYS A 32 -17.93 14.71 10.44
C CYS A 32 -19.01 13.97 11.24
N LYS A 33 -20.29 14.15 10.92
CA LYS A 33 -21.41 13.45 11.58
C LYS A 33 -21.33 11.94 11.37
N ARG A 34 -21.03 11.47 10.15
CA ARG A 34 -20.79 10.04 9.87
C ARG A 34 -19.57 9.51 10.62
N PHE A 35 -18.49 10.29 10.66
CA PHE A 35 -17.28 9.95 11.41
C PHE A 35 -17.59 9.81 12.90
N ILE A 36 -18.27 10.79 13.50
CA ILE A 36 -18.65 10.81 14.92
C ILE A 36 -19.61 9.65 15.22
N ALA A 37 -20.59 9.36 14.37
CA ALA A 37 -21.49 8.23 14.55
C ALA A 37 -20.74 6.89 14.54
N THR A 38 -19.83 6.70 13.57
CA THR A 38 -18.96 5.51 13.47
C THR A 38 -17.99 5.42 14.65
N TRP A 39 -17.46 6.56 15.11
CA TRP A 39 -16.55 6.60 16.24
C TRP A 39 -17.30 6.29 17.54
N LYS A 40 -18.50 6.85 17.71
CA LYS A 40 -19.38 6.59 18.85
C LYS A 40 -19.77 5.10 18.90
N SER A 41 -20.15 4.49 17.76
CA SER A 41 -20.51 3.07 17.71
C SER A 41 -19.38 2.17 18.24
N ARG A 42 -18.13 2.44 17.82
CA ARG A 42 -16.93 1.73 18.29
C ARG A 42 -16.70 1.79 19.80
N PHE A 43 -17.21 2.79 20.51
CA PHE A 43 -17.08 2.91 21.97
C PHE A 43 -18.36 2.53 22.73
N THR A 44 -19.50 2.40 22.05
CA THR A 44 -20.77 1.99 22.64
C THR A 44 -21.07 0.50 22.47
N ASP A 45 -20.69 -0.10 21.35
CA ASP A 45 -20.79 -1.54 21.11
C ASP A 45 -19.52 -2.23 21.64
N LYS A 46 -19.69 -3.10 22.66
CA LYS A 46 -18.58 -3.82 23.30
C LYS A 46 -17.86 -4.75 22.33
N ASP A 47 -18.58 -5.38 21.40
CA ASP A 47 -18.00 -6.29 20.42
C ASP A 47 -17.29 -5.51 19.32
N GLU A 48 -17.84 -4.38 18.88
CA GLU A 48 -17.16 -3.49 17.93
C GLU A 48 -15.88 -2.89 18.55
N PHE A 49 -15.93 -2.48 19.82
CA PHE A 49 -14.76 -2.02 20.57
C PHE A 49 -13.68 -3.10 20.65
N TYR A 50 -14.06 -4.31 21.07
CA TYR A 50 -13.12 -5.43 21.20
C TYR A 50 -12.52 -5.83 19.85
N ASN A 51 -13.31 -5.83 18.78
CA ASN A 51 -12.83 -6.09 17.43
C ASN A 51 -11.88 -4.98 16.92
N TYR A 52 -12.21 -3.71 17.16
CA TYR A 52 -11.34 -2.60 16.80
C TYR A 52 -10.02 -2.62 17.59
N VAL A 53 -10.07 -2.84 18.91
CA VAL A 53 -8.87 -2.94 19.74
C VAL A 53 -8.05 -4.19 19.40
N SER A 54 -8.68 -5.32 19.09
CA SER A 54 -7.96 -6.53 18.71
C SER A 54 -7.38 -6.51 17.28
N ALA A 55 -7.91 -5.66 16.39
CA ALA A 55 -7.41 -5.50 15.02
C ALA A 55 -6.44 -4.31 14.87
N GLU A 56 -6.71 -3.20 15.54
CA GLU A 56 -6.07 -1.90 15.35
C GLU A 56 -5.51 -1.32 16.66
N GLY A 57 -5.61 -2.04 17.78
CA GLY A 57 -5.25 -1.55 19.11
C GLY A 57 -3.81 -1.07 19.23
N GLN A 58 -2.87 -1.68 18.52
CA GLN A 58 -1.47 -1.22 18.47
C GLN A 58 -1.36 0.17 17.84
N LYS A 59 -2.10 0.43 16.75
CA LYS A 59 -2.14 1.74 16.11
C LYS A 59 -2.81 2.77 17.00
N ALA A 60 -3.95 2.40 17.59
CA ALA A 60 -4.66 3.28 18.51
C ALA A 60 -3.79 3.65 19.71
N PHE A 61 -3.08 2.67 20.30
CA PHE A 61 -2.17 2.89 21.41
C PHE A 61 -1.06 3.89 21.07
N ILE A 62 -0.35 3.69 19.96
CA ILE A 62 0.73 4.59 19.54
C ILE A 62 0.22 6.00 19.24
N VAL A 63 -0.94 6.12 18.59
CA VAL A 63 -1.57 7.44 18.34
C VAL A 63 -1.97 8.12 19.64
N VAL A 64 -2.55 7.40 20.60
CA VAL A 64 -2.91 7.94 21.92
C VAL A 64 -1.67 8.40 22.68
N VAL A 65 -0.62 7.59 22.74
CA VAL A 65 0.65 7.96 23.39
C VAL A 65 1.23 9.22 22.75
N TRP A 66 1.26 9.29 21.42
CA TRP A 66 1.73 10.47 20.70
C TRP A 66 0.87 11.71 20.98
N ILE A 67 -0.47 11.59 21.03
CA ILE A 67 -1.36 12.70 21.40
C ILE A 67 -1.10 13.16 22.85
N CYS A 68 -0.96 12.23 23.79
CA CYS A 68 -0.66 12.56 25.18
C CYS A 68 0.68 13.31 25.32
N ILE A 69 1.71 12.89 24.59
CA ILE A 69 3.01 13.59 24.56
C ILE A 69 2.83 15.02 24.01
N ASN A 70 2.10 15.19 22.91
CA ASN A 70 1.81 16.52 22.37
C ASN A 70 1.09 17.40 23.40
N ILE A 71 0.00 16.91 23.99
CA ILE A 71 -0.76 17.68 25.00
C ILE A 71 0.15 18.07 26.17
N GLY A 72 0.94 17.11 26.69
CA GLY A 72 1.89 17.35 27.77
C GLY A 72 2.92 18.43 27.42
N LEU A 73 3.53 18.35 26.23
CA LEU A 73 4.51 19.34 25.75
C LEU A 73 3.90 20.72 25.55
N PHE A 74 2.67 20.81 25.04
CA PHE A 74 1.98 22.10 24.88
C PHE A 74 1.71 22.75 26.25
N ILE A 75 1.16 21.99 27.19
CA ILE A 75 0.86 22.47 28.54
C ILE A 75 2.14 22.88 29.27
N GLU A 76 3.19 22.06 29.19
CA GLU A 76 4.48 22.35 29.81
C GLU A 76 5.08 23.66 29.27
N ALA A 77 5.09 23.85 27.94
CA ALA A 77 5.61 25.07 27.33
C ALA A 77 4.80 26.31 27.71
N CYS A 78 3.46 26.20 27.70
CA CYS A 78 2.57 27.27 28.15
C CYS A 78 2.81 27.62 29.63
N TYR A 79 2.90 26.62 30.50
CA TYR A 79 3.15 26.80 31.94
C TYR A 79 4.52 27.41 32.21
N ARG A 80 5.57 26.93 31.54
CA ARG A 80 6.92 27.48 31.65
C ARG A 80 6.94 28.96 31.30
N TRP A 81 6.30 29.34 30.19
CA TRP A 81 6.25 30.74 29.77
C TRP A 81 5.35 31.61 30.65
N TYR A 82 4.24 31.06 31.17
CA TYR A 82 3.45 31.72 32.19
C TYR A 82 4.29 32.08 33.42
N MET A 83 5.08 31.12 33.92
CA MET A 83 5.95 31.33 35.08
C MET A 83 7.07 32.34 34.82
N VAL A 84 7.75 32.25 33.66
CA VAL A 84 8.79 33.22 33.27
C VAL A 84 8.22 34.62 33.22
N ALA A 85 7.03 34.74 32.64
CA ALA A 85 6.44 36.02 32.38
C ALA A 85 5.92 36.67 33.67
N ASN A 86 5.32 35.89 34.60
CA ASN A 86 4.98 36.36 35.94
C ASN A 86 6.21 36.84 36.73
N ARG A 87 7.34 36.13 36.62
CA ARG A 87 8.60 36.55 37.25
C ARG A 87 9.12 37.86 36.67
N ALA A 88 8.97 38.08 35.36
CA ALA A 88 9.39 39.33 34.72
C ALA A 88 8.54 40.51 35.22
N VAL A 89 7.22 40.36 35.31
CA VAL A 89 6.32 41.37 35.88
C VAL A 89 6.70 41.70 37.32
N GLU A 90 6.94 40.68 38.14
CA GLU A 90 7.35 40.84 39.54
C GLU A 90 8.70 41.57 39.68
N LEU A 91 9.68 41.25 38.82
CA LEU A 91 10.99 41.93 38.82
C LEU A 91 10.86 43.41 38.44
N ASN A 92 10.04 43.74 37.44
CA ASN A 92 9.84 45.11 37.00
C ASN A 92 9.15 45.96 38.08
N LYS A 93 8.18 45.37 38.80
CA LYS A 93 7.58 46.01 39.98
C LYS A 93 8.62 46.34 41.05
N ARG A 94 9.58 45.45 41.29
CA ARG A 94 10.66 45.66 42.27
C ARG A 94 11.68 46.70 41.84
N LEU A 95 11.99 46.77 40.55
CA LEU A 95 12.99 47.70 40.01
C LEU A 95 12.42 49.11 39.75
N GLY A 96 11.11 49.33 39.96
CA GLY A 96 10.48 50.64 39.75
C GLY A 96 10.56 51.14 38.31
N THR A 97 10.84 50.26 37.35
CA THR A 97 11.00 50.61 35.93
C THR A 97 9.62 50.85 35.30
N PRO A 98 9.31 52.07 34.83
CA PRO A 98 8.04 52.33 34.16
C PRO A 98 7.99 51.58 32.82
N GLY A 99 6.98 50.74 32.59
CA GLY A 99 6.70 50.19 31.25
C GLY A 99 6.33 48.72 31.14
N TRP A 100 6.20 47.98 32.25
CA TRP A 100 5.94 46.52 32.21
C TRP A 100 4.74 46.05 33.04
N ASP A 101 3.84 46.97 33.42
CA ASP A 101 2.90 46.70 34.51
C ASP A 101 1.69 45.85 34.13
N SER A 102 1.43 45.55 32.86
CA SER A 102 0.31 44.69 32.50
C SER A 102 0.43 44.08 31.12
N TYR A 103 0.16 42.78 31.07
CA TYR A 103 -0.11 41.97 29.89
C TYR A 103 1.11 41.29 29.25
N ILE A 104 1.49 40.16 29.85
CA ILE A 104 2.12 39.08 29.11
C ILE A 104 1.06 38.60 28.11
N PRO A 105 1.25 38.74 26.79
CA PRO A 105 0.21 38.35 25.87
C PRO A 105 0.04 36.84 25.94
N TRP A 106 -1.18 36.39 26.23
CA TRP A 106 -1.57 34.98 26.16
C TRP A 106 -1.16 34.35 24.81
N TRP A 107 -1.08 35.19 23.77
CA TRP A 107 -0.53 34.86 22.46
C TRP A 107 0.92 34.35 22.48
N VAL A 108 1.82 34.89 23.32
CA VAL A 108 3.18 34.36 23.45
C VAL A 108 3.15 32.95 24.03
N MET A 109 2.33 32.71 25.05
CA MET A 109 2.19 31.37 25.65
C MET A 109 1.71 30.36 24.60
N ILE A 110 0.65 30.70 23.86
CA ILE A 110 0.09 29.88 22.80
C ILE A 110 1.13 29.64 21.68
N ALA A 111 1.83 30.70 21.25
CA ALA A 111 2.88 30.59 20.23
C ALA A 111 4.01 29.67 20.68
N ARG A 112 4.43 29.74 21.95
CA ARG A 112 5.46 28.87 22.52
C ARG A 112 4.97 27.44 22.70
N GLY A 113 3.72 27.24 23.08
CA GLY A 113 3.05 25.94 23.10
C GLY A 113 3.10 25.27 21.74
N PHE A 114 2.61 25.93 20.69
CA PHE A 114 2.69 25.40 19.32
C PHE A 114 4.12 25.24 18.80
N GLY A 115 5.03 26.15 19.16
CA GLY A 115 6.45 26.05 18.83
C GLY A 115 7.09 24.78 19.40
N GLN A 116 6.71 24.38 20.62
CA GLN A 116 7.17 23.15 21.24
C GLN A 116 6.63 21.90 20.52
N LEU A 117 5.36 21.94 20.10
CA LEU A 117 4.79 20.87 19.27
C LEU A 117 5.49 20.77 17.92
N LEU A 118 5.81 21.90 17.28
CA LEU A 118 6.54 21.92 16.03
C LEU A 118 7.94 21.32 16.20
N ASN A 119 8.67 21.67 17.26
CA ASN A 119 9.98 21.06 17.53
C ASN A 119 9.90 19.52 17.58
N PHE A 120 8.95 18.99 18.36
CA PHE A 120 8.77 17.56 18.51
C PHE A 120 8.35 16.87 17.20
N ASN A 121 7.29 17.36 16.55
CA ASN A 121 6.74 16.69 15.37
C ASN A 121 7.64 16.84 14.14
N CYS A 122 8.29 17.99 13.94
CA CYS A 122 9.25 18.17 12.84
C CYS A 122 10.49 17.29 13.02
N ALA A 123 10.93 17.01 14.25
CA ALA A 123 11.99 16.03 14.48
C ALA A 123 11.50 14.58 14.22
N LEU A 124 10.30 14.26 14.71
CA LEU A 124 9.72 12.92 14.62
C LEU A 124 9.34 12.53 13.18
N ILE A 125 8.98 13.47 12.31
CA ILE A 125 8.51 13.20 10.93
C ILE A 125 9.53 12.47 10.05
N LEU A 126 10.82 12.55 10.40
CA LEU A 126 11.90 11.83 9.71
C LEU A 126 11.85 10.32 9.97
N LEU A 127 11.57 9.89 11.21
CA LEU A 127 11.68 8.48 11.60
C LEU A 127 10.82 7.53 10.75
N PRO A 128 9.55 7.83 10.45
CA PRO A 128 8.72 6.94 9.64
C PRO A 128 9.19 6.81 8.18
N THR A 129 10.12 7.66 7.72
CA THR A 129 10.66 7.62 6.36
C THR A 129 11.95 6.79 6.24
N MET A 130 12.55 6.40 7.38
CA MET A 130 13.81 5.64 7.44
C MET A 130 13.56 4.14 7.29
N ARG A 131 13.49 3.65 6.05
CA ARG A 131 13.10 2.27 5.75
C ARG A 131 14.07 1.22 6.28
N THR A 132 15.36 1.48 6.28
CA THR A 132 16.36 0.54 6.81
C THR A 132 16.22 0.41 8.31
N LEU A 133 16.06 1.54 9.02
CA LEU A 133 15.72 1.54 10.45
C LEU A 133 14.42 0.77 10.71
N LEU A 134 13.35 1.02 9.96
CA LEU A 134 12.07 0.32 10.15
C LEU A 134 12.20 -1.20 9.90
N ASN A 135 12.96 -1.61 8.89
CA ASN A 135 13.26 -3.02 8.64
C ASN A 135 14.02 -3.66 9.81
N VAL A 136 15.02 -2.97 10.36
CA VAL A 136 15.77 -3.43 11.53
C VAL A 136 14.83 -3.53 12.74
N LEU A 137 13.97 -2.54 12.98
CA LEU A 137 13.00 -2.55 14.07
C LEU A 137 11.96 -3.67 13.95
N ARG A 138 11.60 -4.09 12.73
CA ARG A 138 10.74 -5.26 12.48
C ARG A 138 11.35 -6.57 12.97
N SER A 139 12.69 -6.68 12.93
CA SER A 139 13.40 -7.89 13.39
C SER A 139 13.44 -8.00 14.93
N PHE A 140 13.27 -6.88 15.63
CA PHE A 140 13.23 -6.84 17.09
C PHE A 140 11.82 -7.09 17.62
N LYS A 141 11.72 -7.51 18.89
CA LYS A 141 10.42 -7.73 19.58
C LYS A 141 9.53 -6.48 19.59
N ILE A 142 10.12 -5.28 19.47
CA ILE A 142 9.38 -4.01 19.40
C ILE A 142 8.53 -3.90 18.12
N GLY A 143 8.91 -4.59 17.04
CA GLY A 143 8.12 -4.69 15.81
C GLY A 143 6.77 -5.40 16.00
N HIS A 144 6.60 -6.17 17.08
CA HIS A 144 5.30 -6.72 17.46
C HIS A 144 4.41 -5.71 18.18
N ILE A 145 4.95 -4.63 18.73
CA ILE A 145 4.19 -3.58 19.43
C ILE A 145 3.91 -2.42 18.48
N LEU A 146 4.89 -2.06 17.66
CA LEU A 146 4.81 -0.94 16.72
C LEU A 146 4.22 -1.40 15.38
N PRO A 147 3.15 -0.76 14.90
CA PRO A 147 2.58 -1.04 13.58
C PRO A 147 3.44 -0.41 12.47
N LEU A 148 4.67 -0.91 12.28
CA LEU A 148 5.70 -0.34 11.41
C LEU A 148 5.26 -0.26 9.93
N ASP A 149 4.35 -1.12 9.49
CA ASP A 149 3.79 -1.10 8.11
C ASP A 149 2.87 0.09 7.84
N LYS A 150 2.48 0.83 8.88
CA LYS A 150 1.67 2.03 8.78
C LYS A 150 2.50 3.29 9.01
N ASN A 151 3.83 3.20 8.90
CA ASN A 151 4.77 4.32 8.97
C ASN A 151 4.38 5.51 8.09
N ILE A 152 4.01 5.29 6.82
CA ILE A 152 3.61 6.39 5.92
C ILE A 152 2.25 6.99 6.30
N ILE A 153 1.36 6.21 6.91
CA ILE A 153 0.11 6.75 7.48
C ILE A 153 0.45 7.67 8.65
N PHE A 154 1.34 7.22 9.54
CA PHE A 154 1.79 8.01 10.68
C PHE A 154 2.55 9.28 10.24
N HIS A 155 3.40 9.20 9.21
CA HIS A 155 4.06 10.36 8.59
C HIS A 155 3.04 11.42 8.16
N ARG A 156 1.91 11.02 7.57
CA ARG A 156 0.83 11.96 7.21
C ARG A 156 0.12 12.55 8.42
N TYR A 157 -0.09 11.79 9.50
CA TYR A 157 -0.63 12.34 10.74
C TYR A 157 0.30 13.39 11.35
N LEU A 158 1.61 13.12 11.40
CA LEU A 158 2.62 14.10 11.81
C LEU A 158 2.58 15.34 10.91
N ALA A 159 2.51 15.16 9.60
CA ALA A 159 2.43 16.26 8.63
C ALA A 159 1.19 17.14 8.87
N TYR A 160 0.00 16.56 9.04
CA TYR A 160 -1.22 17.32 9.33
C TYR A 160 -1.12 18.07 10.66
N THR A 161 -0.56 17.45 11.70
CA THR A 161 -0.34 18.13 12.98
C THR A 161 0.66 19.28 12.86
N ILE A 162 1.73 19.13 12.08
CA ILE A 162 2.68 20.21 11.80
C ILE A 162 1.97 21.40 11.14
N VAL A 163 1.09 21.17 10.17
CA VAL A 163 0.32 22.26 9.53
C VAL A 163 -0.56 22.97 10.54
N VAL A 164 -1.35 22.22 11.32
CA VAL A 164 -2.23 22.81 12.35
C VAL A 164 -1.43 23.61 13.38
N CYS A 165 -0.32 23.06 13.85
CA CYS A 165 0.56 23.75 14.79
C CYS A 165 1.24 24.97 14.16
N THR A 166 1.60 24.92 12.88
CA THR A 166 2.21 26.05 12.16
C THR A 166 1.22 27.19 12.01
N VAL A 167 -0.04 26.90 11.66
CA VAL A 167 -1.10 27.90 11.60
C VAL A 167 -1.32 28.51 12.98
N GLY A 168 -1.47 27.69 14.02
CA GLY A 168 -1.64 28.17 15.40
C GLY A 168 -0.46 29.02 15.88
N HIS A 169 0.78 28.58 15.62
CA HIS A 169 2.01 29.31 15.95
C HIS A 169 2.10 30.65 15.22
N THR A 170 1.83 30.65 13.92
CA THR A 170 1.90 31.85 13.07
C THR A 170 0.86 32.86 13.49
N LEU A 171 -0.40 32.45 13.64
CA LEU A 171 -1.49 33.33 14.09
C LEU A 171 -1.21 33.91 15.46
N ALA A 172 -0.74 33.10 16.42
CA ALA A 172 -0.39 33.59 17.74
C ALA A 172 0.75 34.62 17.69
N HIS A 173 1.77 34.43 16.85
CA HIS A 173 2.80 35.44 16.63
C HIS A 173 2.25 36.72 15.98
N TYR A 174 1.36 36.61 14.99
CA TYR A 174 0.76 37.76 14.31
C TYR A 174 -0.12 38.58 15.24
N PHE A 175 -0.97 37.93 16.04
CA PHE A 175 -1.76 38.59 17.08
C PHE A 175 -0.87 39.24 18.12
N ASN A 176 0.20 38.55 18.53
CA ASN A 176 1.16 39.11 19.46
C ASN A 176 1.88 40.37 18.91
N TYR A 177 2.25 40.38 17.63
CA TYR A 177 2.83 41.56 16.98
C TYR A 177 1.83 42.71 16.89
N SER A 178 0.56 42.42 16.62
CA SER A 178 -0.52 43.40 16.52
C SER A 178 -0.91 44.00 17.88
N CYS A 179 -0.98 43.18 18.93
CA CYS A 179 -1.40 43.61 20.27
C CYS A 179 -0.29 44.30 21.06
N CYS A 180 0.99 44.05 20.75
CA CYS A 180 2.12 44.61 21.50
C CYS A 180 3.18 45.28 20.61
N PRO A 181 2.80 46.26 19.77
CA PRO A 181 3.72 46.90 18.83
C PRO A 181 4.84 47.69 19.55
N MET A 182 4.55 48.31 20.70
CA MET A 182 5.54 49.06 21.48
C MET A 182 6.62 48.17 22.11
N PHE A 183 6.28 46.94 22.53
CA PHE A 183 7.27 45.98 23.03
C PHE A 183 8.32 45.68 21.96
N TYR A 184 7.86 45.44 20.74
CA TYR A 184 8.74 45.11 19.62
C TYR A 184 9.54 46.31 19.09
N ARG A 185 9.03 47.54 19.27
CA ARG A 185 9.81 48.78 19.08
C ARG A 185 11.10 48.76 19.90
N ASN A 186 10.95 48.49 21.19
CA ASN A 186 12.02 48.59 22.18
C ASN A 186 12.99 47.42 22.08
N VAL A 187 12.47 46.21 21.83
CA VAL A 187 13.29 44.99 21.69
C VAL A 187 14.14 44.99 20.41
N TYR A 188 13.62 45.53 19.31
CA TYR A 188 14.32 45.53 18.02
C TYR A 188 14.89 46.89 17.61
N ASN A 189 14.77 47.90 18.47
CA ASN A 189 15.25 49.27 18.27
C ASN A 189 14.83 49.84 16.90
N GLN A 190 13.58 49.60 16.49
CA GLN A 190 13.04 50.04 15.18
C GLN A 190 12.18 51.30 15.35
N PRO A 191 12.34 52.33 14.48
CA PRO A 191 11.63 53.60 14.61
C PRO A 191 10.13 53.51 14.30
N GLU A 192 9.70 52.52 13.50
CA GLU A 192 8.30 52.28 13.13
C GLU A 192 7.83 50.88 13.54
N THR A 193 6.65 50.81 14.16
CA THR A 193 6.08 49.58 14.76
C THR A 193 4.87 49.09 13.97
N SER A 194 5.01 48.88 12.67
CA SER A 194 3.97 48.18 11.93
C SER A 194 4.12 46.67 12.12
N THR A 195 3.00 45.95 12.17
CA THR A 195 2.98 44.47 12.20
C THR A 195 3.79 43.89 11.04
N LEU A 196 3.82 44.58 9.89
CA LEU A 196 4.61 44.18 8.71
C LEU A 196 6.12 44.22 8.98
N VAL A 197 6.64 45.29 9.61
CA VAL A 197 8.05 45.37 10.00
C VAL A 197 8.40 44.29 11.02
N ALA A 198 7.51 43.95 11.95
CA ALA A 198 7.71 42.84 12.89
C ALA A 198 7.67 41.45 12.19
N CYS A 199 6.85 41.29 11.15
CA CYS A 199 6.74 40.02 10.43
C CYS A 199 7.90 39.77 9.45
N TRP A 200 8.51 40.82 8.88
CA TRP A 200 9.50 40.68 7.80
C TRP A 200 10.86 41.33 8.09
N GLY A 201 10.91 42.31 9.00
CA GLY A 201 12.12 43.07 9.31
C GLY A 201 13.03 42.43 10.36
N ASN A 202 12.57 41.44 11.11
CA ASN A 202 13.42 40.68 12.04
C ASN A 202 13.67 39.25 11.54
N LYS A 203 14.82 38.68 11.96
CA LYS A 203 15.28 37.34 11.59
C LYS A 203 14.21 36.26 11.78
N TYR A 204 13.48 36.29 12.90
CA TYR A 204 12.51 35.24 13.24
C TYR A 204 11.23 35.33 12.42
N GLY A 205 10.73 36.56 12.17
CA GLY A 205 9.59 36.81 11.30
C GLY A 205 9.87 36.40 9.86
N LEU A 206 11.02 36.83 9.31
CA LEU A 206 11.42 36.48 7.93
C LEU A 206 11.55 34.97 7.75
N THR A 207 12.31 34.31 8.62
CA THR A 207 12.50 32.85 8.55
C THR A 207 11.20 32.08 8.77
N GLY A 208 10.31 32.55 9.65
CA GLY A 208 9.00 31.95 9.88
C GLY A 208 8.09 32.02 8.65
N ASN A 209 8.04 33.19 7.99
CA ASN A 209 7.26 33.37 6.76
C ASN A 209 7.80 32.54 5.59
N LEU A 210 9.12 32.47 5.42
CA LEU A 210 9.74 31.60 4.42
C LEU A 210 9.45 30.12 4.68
N LEU A 211 9.46 29.68 5.95
CA LEU A 211 9.06 28.32 6.33
C LEU A 211 7.61 28.02 5.94
N VAL A 212 6.68 28.94 6.23
CA VAL A 212 5.27 28.80 5.84
C VAL A 212 5.13 28.70 4.31
N PHE A 213 5.84 29.56 3.57
CA PHE A 213 5.82 29.54 2.10
C PHE A 213 6.30 28.20 1.52
N VAL A 214 7.45 27.70 1.99
CA VAL A 214 7.99 26.38 1.61
C VAL A 214 6.99 25.27 1.96
N MET A 215 6.39 25.33 3.14
CA MET A 215 5.41 24.34 3.59
C MET A 215 4.16 24.33 2.69
N VAL A 216 3.64 25.49 2.28
CA VAL A 216 2.47 25.57 1.38
C VAL A 216 2.74 24.87 0.04
N ILE A 217 3.93 25.09 -0.55
CA ILE A 217 4.32 24.42 -1.80
C ILE A 217 4.40 22.91 -1.61
N MET A 218 5.08 22.46 -0.54
CA MET A 218 5.23 21.04 -0.23
C MET A 218 3.88 20.33 -0.04
N PHE A 219 2.97 20.92 0.74
CA PHE A 219 1.68 20.30 1.05
C PHE A 219 0.71 20.28 -0.13
N SER A 220 0.72 21.31 -0.97
CA SER A 220 -0.17 21.38 -2.15
C SER A 220 0.13 20.25 -3.14
N ALA A 221 1.41 19.98 -3.38
CA ALA A 221 1.86 18.91 -4.27
C ALA A 221 1.83 17.50 -3.62
N ALA A 222 1.73 17.41 -2.29
CA ALA A 222 1.63 16.15 -1.55
C ALA A 222 0.21 15.54 -1.48
N THR A 223 -0.78 16.16 -2.13
CA THR A 223 -2.15 15.65 -2.17
C THR A 223 -2.26 14.35 -2.96
N GLU A 224 -3.33 13.58 -2.70
CA GLU A 224 -3.56 12.30 -3.39
C GLU A 224 -3.73 12.47 -4.90
N ALA A 225 -4.28 13.61 -5.34
CA ALA A 225 -4.44 13.96 -6.75
C ALA A 225 -3.09 13.95 -7.47
N TYR A 226 -2.09 14.69 -6.99
CA TYR A 226 -0.78 14.75 -7.65
C TYR A 226 0.01 13.46 -7.47
N ARG A 227 0.05 12.90 -6.24
CA ARG A 227 0.82 11.69 -5.93
C ARG A 227 0.37 10.44 -6.70
N ARG A 228 -0.89 10.36 -7.11
CA ARG A 228 -1.43 9.25 -7.92
C ARG A 228 -1.73 9.64 -9.37
N SER A 229 -1.42 10.88 -9.76
CA SER A 229 -1.53 11.32 -11.15
C SER A 229 -0.35 10.83 -11.98
N LYS A 230 -0.42 11.10 -13.29
CA LYS A 230 0.69 10.92 -14.23
C LYS A 230 1.89 11.83 -13.92
N ASN A 231 1.74 12.86 -13.07
CA ASN A 231 2.76 13.87 -12.77
C ASN A 231 3.41 13.63 -11.40
N PHE A 232 3.79 12.39 -11.08
CA PHE A 232 4.44 12.05 -9.81
C PHE A 232 5.72 12.86 -9.58
N THR A 233 6.41 13.23 -10.66
CA THR A 233 7.59 14.09 -10.67
C THR A 233 7.38 15.43 -9.93
N ILE A 234 6.21 16.05 -10.04
CA ILE A 234 5.89 17.31 -9.33
C ILE A 234 5.93 17.10 -7.82
N PHE A 235 5.30 16.03 -7.34
CA PHE A 235 5.34 15.64 -5.94
C PHE A 235 6.79 15.41 -5.49
N TRP A 236 7.58 14.70 -6.28
CA TRP A 236 8.96 14.38 -5.91
C TRP A 236 9.82 15.63 -5.71
N TYR A 237 9.84 16.56 -6.67
CA TYR A 237 10.67 17.78 -6.58
C TYR A 237 10.23 18.72 -5.46
N THR A 238 8.93 18.99 -5.39
CA THR A 238 8.38 19.88 -4.35
C THR A 238 8.59 19.31 -2.96
N HIS A 239 8.50 17.99 -2.77
CA HIS A 239 8.71 17.38 -1.47
C HIS A 239 10.19 17.45 -1.02
N HIS A 240 11.17 17.47 -1.95
CA HIS A 240 12.59 17.67 -1.63
C HIS A 240 12.93 19.04 -1.04
N LEU A 241 12.00 20.01 -1.12
CA LEU A 241 12.11 21.26 -0.37
C LEU A 241 12.18 21.06 1.15
N PHE A 242 11.95 19.83 1.66
CA PHE A 242 12.22 19.49 3.07
C PHE A 242 13.65 19.86 3.50
N ILE A 243 14.64 19.79 2.59
CA ILE A 243 16.03 20.17 2.89
C ILE A 243 16.11 21.65 3.25
N ILE A 244 15.46 22.51 2.45
CA ILE A 244 15.37 23.95 2.69
C ILE A 244 14.56 24.21 3.96
N PHE A 245 13.45 23.49 4.15
CA PHE A 245 12.61 23.59 5.34
C PHE A 245 13.41 23.32 6.64
N PHE A 246 14.16 22.20 6.73
CA PHE A 246 14.95 21.91 7.92
C PHE A 246 16.11 22.89 8.12
N GLY A 247 16.76 23.34 7.04
CA GLY A 247 17.78 24.39 7.10
C GLY A 247 17.24 25.69 7.69
N LEU A 248 16.10 26.17 7.18
CA LEU A 248 15.41 27.34 7.70
C LEU A 248 14.93 27.14 9.14
N LEU A 249 14.44 25.95 9.49
CA LEU A 249 13.93 25.64 10.83
C LEU A 249 15.05 25.64 11.89
N LEU A 250 16.25 25.17 11.54
CA LEU A 250 17.44 25.26 12.40
C LEU A 250 17.86 26.71 12.65
N ILE A 251 17.70 27.60 11.66
CA ILE A 251 17.98 29.04 11.81
C ILE A 251 16.89 29.74 12.62
N HIS A 252 15.62 29.34 12.41
CA HIS A 252 14.44 29.93 13.04
C HIS A 252 14.33 29.58 14.53
N GLY A 253 14.44 28.28 14.87
CA GLY A 253 14.27 27.77 16.22
C GLY A 253 15.59 27.61 16.96
N ARG A 254 15.90 28.54 17.90
CA ARG A 254 17.15 28.51 18.69
C ARG A 254 17.46 27.16 19.35
N ASN A 255 16.43 26.45 19.84
CA ASN A 255 16.60 25.16 20.53
C ASN A 255 16.23 23.95 19.64
N PHE A 256 15.81 24.16 18.39
CA PHE A 256 15.35 23.08 17.52
C PHE A 256 16.46 22.06 17.22
N TRP A 257 17.73 22.50 17.16
CA TRP A 257 18.87 21.62 16.93
C TRP A 257 18.95 20.45 17.93
N MET A 258 18.51 20.65 19.18
CA MET A 258 18.51 19.59 20.20
C MET A 258 17.51 18.48 19.86
N TRP A 259 16.37 18.85 19.29
CA TRP A 259 15.34 17.92 18.81
C TRP A 259 15.78 17.25 17.51
N PHE A 260 16.44 18.01 16.63
CA PHE A 260 16.85 17.55 15.31
C PHE A 260 18.07 16.64 15.34
N PHE A 261 19.01 16.81 16.27
CA PHE A 261 20.31 16.12 16.23
C PHE A 261 20.19 14.59 16.09
N GLY A 262 19.41 13.94 16.95
CA GLY A 262 19.23 12.48 16.91
C GLY A 262 18.55 12.00 15.61
N PRO A 263 17.30 12.42 15.32
CA PRO A 263 16.59 12.05 14.10
C PRO A 263 17.31 12.48 12.81
N GLY A 264 17.94 13.64 12.79
CA GLY A 264 18.71 14.15 11.66
C GLY A 264 19.97 13.33 11.40
N ALA A 265 20.74 12.99 12.42
CA ALA A 265 21.90 12.11 12.28
C ALA A 265 21.50 10.71 11.80
N MET A 266 20.44 10.12 12.38
CA MET A 266 19.90 8.83 11.93
C MET A 266 19.42 8.89 10.48
N TYR A 267 18.78 10.00 10.07
CA TYR A 267 18.38 10.20 8.67
C TYR A 267 19.59 10.22 7.74
N ILE A 268 20.67 10.92 8.10
CA ILE A 268 21.88 10.99 7.28
C ILE A 268 22.51 9.60 7.15
N VAL A 269 22.63 8.85 8.26
CA VAL A 269 23.13 7.47 8.23
C VAL A 269 22.25 6.58 7.35
N GLU A 270 20.93 6.64 7.50
CA GLU A 270 19.97 5.94 6.63
C GLU A 270 20.20 6.29 5.15
N ARG A 271 20.42 7.56 4.81
CA ARG A 271 20.68 7.99 3.42
C ARG A 271 22.00 7.47 2.88
N ILE A 272 23.07 7.46 3.70
CA ILE A 272 24.37 6.89 3.32
C ILE A 272 24.22 5.38 3.08
N LEU A 273 23.64 4.64 4.04
CA LEU A 273 23.41 3.20 3.92
C LEU A 273 22.58 2.86 2.69
N ARG A 274 21.55 3.65 2.40
CA ARG A 274 20.70 3.45 1.23
C ARG A 274 21.43 3.76 -0.09
N ASN A 275 22.31 4.76 -0.11
CA ASN A 275 23.10 5.07 -1.29
C ASN A 275 24.13 3.96 -1.58
N VAL A 276 24.77 3.42 -0.54
CA VAL A 276 25.68 2.27 -0.65
C VAL A 276 24.93 1.04 -1.16
N ARG A 277 23.80 0.68 -0.54
CA ARG A 277 23.00 -0.48 -0.96
C ARG A 277 22.42 -0.33 -2.37
N GLY A 278 21.90 0.86 -2.69
CA GLY A 278 21.36 1.19 -4.02
C GLY A 278 22.42 1.38 -5.10
N SER A 279 23.71 1.28 -4.77
CA SER A 279 24.78 1.21 -5.77
C SER A 279 24.95 -0.21 -6.33
N THR A 280 24.19 -1.19 -5.83
CA THR A 280 24.14 -2.55 -6.39
C THR A 280 23.51 -2.51 -7.77
N VAL A 281 24.35 -2.76 -8.77
CA VAL A 281 23.94 -2.91 -10.17
C VAL A 281 23.49 -4.34 -10.40
N THR A 282 22.46 -4.54 -11.22
CA THR A 282 21.96 -5.89 -11.53
C THR A 282 21.83 -6.07 -13.04
N ILE A 283 22.26 -7.23 -13.55
CA ILE A 283 22.16 -7.58 -14.96
C ILE A 283 20.70 -7.87 -15.30
N VAL A 284 20.13 -7.12 -16.26
CA VAL A 284 18.89 -7.51 -16.92
C VAL A 284 19.21 -8.69 -17.82
N LYS A 285 18.44 -9.78 -17.73
CA LYS A 285 18.61 -10.99 -18.54
C LYS A 285 17.56 -11.09 -19.63
N ARG A 286 16.29 -10.88 -19.26
CA ARG A 286 15.16 -10.97 -20.20
C ARG A 286 14.12 -9.92 -19.90
N VAL A 287 13.51 -9.39 -20.95
CA VAL A 287 12.37 -8.49 -20.88
C VAL A 287 11.26 -9.03 -21.77
N HIS A 288 10.09 -9.24 -21.20
CA HIS A 288 8.89 -9.61 -21.94
C HIS A 288 7.84 -8.50 -21.81
N ALA A 289 7.37 -8.02 -22.95
CA ALA A 289 6.25 -7.10 -23.02
C ALA A 289 4.96 -7.92 -23.10
N LEU A 290 4.22 -7.91 -22.01
CA LEU A 290 2.97 -8.64 -21.87
C LEU A 290 1.79 -7.78 -22.32
N SER A 291 0.64 -8.41 -22.55
CA SER A 291 -0.62 -7.72 -22.78
C SER A 291 -1.01 -6.85 -21.57
N ALA A 292 -1.98 -5.94 -21.76
CA ALA A 292 -2.39 -4.93 -20.77
C ALA A 292 -1.27 -3.96 -20.29
N ARG A 293 -0.23 -3.76 -21.12
CA ARG A 293 0.91 -2.85 -20.87
C ARG A 293 1.67 -3.20 -19.58
N VAL A 294 1.99 -4.47 -19.41
CA VAL A 294 2.82 -4.96 -18.29
C VAL A 294 4.18 -5.40 -18.82
N ILE A 295 5.24 -5.03 -18.12
CA ILE A 295 6.61 -5.49 -18.37
C ILE A 295 6.93 -6.60 -17.39
N HIS A 296 7.32 -7.77 -17.91
CA HIS A 296 7.98 -8.80 -17.12
C HIS A 296 9.49 -8.65 -17.28
N LEU A 297 10.14 -8.31 -16.18
CA LEU A 297 11.57 -8.05 -16.08
C LEU A 297 12.22 -9.19 -15.31
N GLU A 298 13.19 -9.85 -15.94
CA GLU A 298 14.03 -10.86 -15.31
C GLU A 298 15.44 -10.31 -15.11
N LEU A 299 15.83 -10.23 -13.85
CA LEU A 299 17.15 -9.79 -13.43
C LEU A 299 17.95 -10.98 -12.92
N GLU A 300 19.26 -10.94 -13.10
CA GLU A 300 20.18 -11.82 -12.39
C GLU A 300 19.96 -11.67 -10.88
N LYS A 301 19.90 -12.80 -10.17
CA LYS A 301 19.58 -12.78 -8.75
C LYS A 301 20.73 -12.14 -7.96
N PRO A 302 20.47 -11.04 -7.26
CA PRO A 302 21.49 -10.39 -6.45
C PRO A 302 21.83 -11.25 -5.24
N ALA A 303 23.01 -11.02 -4.65
CA ALA A 303 23.52 -11.80 -3.51
C ALA A 303 22.66 -11.68 -2.22
N PHE A 304 21.67 -10.79 -2.17
CA PHE A 304 20.81 -10.63 -1.00
C PHE A 304 19.73 -11.72 -0.94
N ARG A 305 19.36 -12.13 0.27
CA ARG A 305 18.24 -13.05 0.52
C ARG A 305 16.95 -12.27 0.74
N TYR A 306 15.85 -12.70 0.12
CA TYR A 306 14.51 -12.13 0.30
C TYR A 306 13.49 -13.21 0.64
N LYS A 307 12.32 -12.79 1.14
CA LYS A 307 11.15 -13.64 1.40
C LYS A 307 10.02 -13.34 0.41
N SER A 308 9.10 -14.28 0.23
CA SER A 308 7.95 -14.08 -0.65
C SER A 308 7.09 -12.91 -0.25
N GLY A 309 6.60 -12.18 -1.25
CA GLY A 309 5.77 -11.00 -1.06
C GLY A 309 6.53 -9.73 -0.66
N GLN A 310 7.86 -9.79 -0.49
CA GLN A 310 8.70 -8.60 -0.33
C GLN A 310 8.81 -7.81 -1.64
N TYR A 311 9.26 -6.57 -1.53
CA TYR A 311 9.44 -5.66 -2.67
C TYR A 311 10.82 -5.03 -2.66
N CYS A 312 11.25 -4.57 -3.83
CA CYS A 312 12.48 -3.80 -4.03
C CYS A 312 12.15 -2.44 -4.63
N PHE A 313 13.08 -1.51 -4.51
CA PHE A 313 13.07 -0.29 -5.29
C PHE A 313 13.96 -0.46 -6.51
N LEU A 314 13.43 -0.11 -7.67
CA LEU A 314 14.16 -0.05 -8.91
C LEU A 314 14.49 1.39 -9.26
N ASN A 315 15.68 1.61 -9.79
CA ASN A 315 16.11 2.87 -10.38
C ASN A 315 16.69 2.58 -11.77
N CYS A 316 16.35 3.43 -12.74
CA CYS A 316 16.92 3.43 -14.07
C CYS A 316 17.64 4.77 -14.28
N PRO A 317 18.98 4.83 -14.14
CA PRO A 317 19.74 6.08 -14.22
C PRO A 317 19.58 6.84 -15.55
N ILE A 318 19.27 6.12 -16.63
CA ILE A 318 19.04 6.67 -17.98
C ILE A 318 17.77 7.51 -18.02
N ILE A 319 16.72 7.08 -17.32
CA ILE A 319 15.44 7.81 -17.24
C ILE A 319 15.53 8.89 -16.18
N SER A 320 15.97 8.52 -14.98
CA SER A 320 16.10 9.44 -13.85
C SER A 320 17.12 8.92 -12.85
N ARG A 321 18.16 9.72 -12.58
CA ARG A 321 19.27 9.33 -11.69
C ARG A 321 18.88 9.20 -10.22
N HIS A 322 17.76 9.80 -9.81
CA HIS A 322 17.40 9.94 -8.40
C HIS A 322 16.01 9.39 -8.04
N GLU A 323 15.21 8.99 -9.03
CA GLU A 323 13.92 8.38 -8.79
C GLU A 323 14.03 6.88 -8.52
N TRP A 324 13.53 6.47 -7.37
CA TRP A 324 13.45 5.07 -6.95
C TRP A 324 11.99 4.68 -6.82
N HIS A 325 11.56 3.67 -7.58
CA HIS A 325 10.16 3.23 -7.65
C HIS A 325 10.00 1.83 -7.03
N PRO A 326 9.03 1.62 -6.12
CA PRO A 326 8.83 0.32 -5.48
C PRO A 326 8.10 -0.65 -6.40
N PHE A 327 8.61 -1.88 -6.49
CA PHE A 327 7.96 -2.99 -7.20
C PHE A 327 8.09 -4.28 -6.41
N THR A 328 6.98 -5.01 -6.32
CA THR A 328 6.92 -6.30 -5.64
C THR A 328 7.70 -7.36 -6.42
N ILE A 329 8.47 -8.17 -5.70
CA ILE A 329 9.18 -9.30 -6.29
C ILE A 329 8.14 -10.36 -6.65
N SER A 330 8.08 -10.76 -7.92
CA SER A 330 7.16 -11.79 -8.39
C SER A 330 7.74 -13.20 -8.36
N SER A 331 9.07 -13.33 -8.29
CA SER A 331 9.74 -14.63 -8.17
C SER A 331 9.68 -15.16 -6.74
N ALA A 332 9.64 -16.48 -6.59
CA ALA A 332 9.82 -17.10 -5.28
C ALA A 332 11.30 -16.98 -4.83
N PRO A 333 11.60 -16.97 -3.52
CA PRO A 333 12.97 -16.95 -2.98
C PRO A 333 13.88 -18.04 -3.53
N GLU A 334 13.32 -19.15 -3.99
CA GLU A 334 14.03 -20.32 -4.52
C GLU A 334 14.43 -20.19 -5.99
N GLU A 335 13.75 -19.33 -6.77
CA GLU A 335 14.02 -19.18 -8.20
C GLU A 335 15.41 -18.58 -8.48
N GLU A 336 16.00 -18.95 -9.61
CA GLU A 336 17.34 -18.50 -10.02
C GLU A 336 17.40 -17.01 -10.37
N TYR A 337 16.27 -16.43 -10.82
CA TYR A 337 16.18 -15.04 -11.26
C TYR A 337 15.31 -14.20 -10.32
N LEU A 338 15.64 -12.92 -10.24
CA LEU A 338 14.80 -11.92 -9.56
C LEU A 338 13.84 -11.30 -10.58
N THR A 339 12.55 -11.58 -10.46
CA THR A 339 11.55 -11.13 -11.43
C THR A 339 10.63 -10.04 -10.90
N PHE A 340 10.24 -9.14 -11.81
CA PHE A 340 9.28 -8.06 -11.55
C PHE A 340 8.22 -8.00 -12.64
N HIS A 341 6.97 -7.79 -12.23
CA HIS A 341 5.86 -7.47 -13.15
C HIS A 341 5.43 -6.03 -12.92
N ILE A 342 5.66 -5.16 -13.91
CA ILE A 342 5.48 -3.70 -13.80
C ILE A 342 4.40 -3.23 -14.76
N ARG A 343 3.30 -2.66 -14.24
CA ARG A 343 2.29 -2.01 -15.08
C ARG A 343 2.76 -0.63 -15.51
N CYS A 344 2.62 -0.32 -16.80
CA CYS A 344 2.93 1.00 -17.35
C CYS A 344 1.78 1.98 -17.07
N VAL A 345 1.90 2.78 -16.00
CA VAL A 345 0.86 3.71 -15.54
C VAL A 345 1.31 5.17 -15.45
N GLY A 346 2.57 5.42 -15.07
CA GLY A 346 3.15 6.75 -14.87
C GLY A 346 4.21 7.10 -15.92
N ASP A 347 4.66 8.35 -15.89
CA ASP A 347 5.77 8.88 -16.70
C ASP A 347 6.99 7.95 -16.69
N TRP A 348 7.50 7.61 -15.51
CA TRP A 348 8.69 6.77 -15.37
C TRP A 348 8.49 5.35 -15.93
N THR A 349 7.37 4.70 -15.62
CA THR A 349 7.09 3.33 -16.09
C THR A 349 6.85 3.25 -17.60
N ASN A 350 6.28 4.29 -18.21
CA ASN A 350 6.14 4.35 -19.66
C ASN A 350 7.49 4.58 -20.34
N ALA A 351 8.32 5.49 -19.80
CA ALA A 351 9.68 5.68 -20.29
C ALA A 351 10.53 4.40 -20.17
N LEU A 352 10.32 3.60 -19.10
CA LEU A 352 10.97 2.30 -18.94
C LEU A 352 10.53 1.30 -20.01
N MET A 353 9.23 1.25 -20.33
CA MET A 353 8.72 0.41 -21.42
C MET A 353 9.35 0.77 -22.76
N ASP A 354 9.39 2.07 -23.09
CA ASP A 354 9.91 2.56 -24.36
C ASP A 354 11.42 2.31 -24.46
N LEU A 355 12.17 2.46 -23.36
CA LEU A 355 13.60 2.19 -23.29
C LEU A 355 13.93 0.69 -23.44
N LEU A 356 13.19 -0.17 -22.74
CA LEU A 356 13.46 -1.61 -22.74
C LEU A 356 12.87 -2.32 -23.97
N ASN A 357 11.90 -1.71 -24.66
CA ASN A 357 11.27 -2.28 -25.83
C ASN A 357 11.13 -1.29 -27.00
N PRO A 358 12.24 -0.76 -27.54
CA PRO A 358 12.21 0.22 -28.63
C PRO A 358 11.64 -0.37 -29.93
N ALA A 359 11.83 -1.67 -30.15
CA ALA A 359 11.35 -2.39 -31.33
C ALA A 359 9.88 -2.85 -31.22
N LYS A 360 9.19 -2.57 -30.10
CA LYS A 360 7.82 -3.02 -29.81
C LYS A 360 7.59 -4.53 -30.06
N ARG A 361 8.60 -5.35 -29.73
CA ARG A 361 8.51 -6.81 -29.82
C ARG A 361 7.92 -7.39 -28.54
N SER A 362 7.33 -8.58 -28.61
CA SER A 362 6.75 -9.26 -27.43
C SER A 362 7.82 -9.73 -26.43
N THR A 363 9.01 -10.11 -26.91
CA THR A 363 10.13 -10.55 -26.08
C THR A 363 11.43 -9.97 -26.60
N LEU A 364 12.27 -9.49 -25.68
CA LEU A 364 13.63 -9.05 -25.93
C LEU A 364 14.57 -9.71 -24.90
N VAL A 365 15.48 -10.54 -25.41
CA VAL A 365 16.60 -11.03 -24.61
C VAL A 365 17.67 -9.94 -24.63
N ILE A 366 17.92 -9.35 -23.47
CA ILE A 366 18.94 -8.32 -23.31
C ILE A 366 19.97 -8.95 -22.38
N ASP A 367 21.08 -9.46 -22.91
CA ASP A 367 22.20 -9.93 -22.09
C ASP A 367 23.30 -8.86 -22.05
N LYS A 368 22.88 -7.61 -21.81
CA LYS A 368 23.77 -6.45 -21.73
C LYS A 368 23.39 -5.62 -20.52
N ASN A 369 24.40 -5.34 -19.71
CA ASN A 369 24.27 -4.51 -18.52
C ASN A 369 24.63 -3.03 -18.78
N THR A 370 24.75 -2.66 -20.06
CA THR A 370 25.34 -1.40 -20.51
C THR A 370 24.58 -0.87 -21.72
N THR A 371 24.44 0.45 -21.79
CA THR A 371 23.96 1.14 -23.00
C THR A 371 24.82 0.80 -24.23
N PRO A 372 24.31 1.00 -25.46
CA PRO A 372 25.13 0.92 -26.68
C PRO A 372 26.42 1.76 -26.61
N ASP A 373 26.42 2.79 -25.76
CA ASP A 373 27.49 3.78 -25.60
C ASP A 373 28.50 3.43 -24.48
N GLY A 374 28.29 2.32 -23.75
CA GLY A 374 29.29 1.79 -22.80
C GLY A 374 29.38 2.48 -21.43
N LYS A 375 28.54 3.48 -21.13
CA LYS A 375 28.76 4.40 -19.98
C LYS A 375 27.87 4.20 -18.75
N ASP A 376 26.67 3.65 -18.91
CA ASP A 376 25.68 3.59 -17.83
C ASP A 376 25.08 2.19 -17.65
N HIS A 377 24.79 1.83 -16.40
CA HIS A 377 24.07 0.62 -16.03
C HIS A 377 22.56 0.80 -16.19
N LEU A 378 21.88 -0.21 -16.75
CA LEU A 378 20.47 -0.13 -17.12
C LEU A 378 19.53 -0.02 -15.91
N LEU A 379 19.74 -0.88 -14.89
CA LEU A 379 18.92 -0.92 -13.67
C LEU A 379 19.76 -1.09 -12.40
N LYS A 380 19.31 -0.44 -11.33
CA LYS A 380 19.81 -0.58 -9.97
C LYS A 380 18.69 -1.07 -9.05
N VAL A 381 19.04 -1.93 -8.09
CA VAL A 381 18.09 -2.55 -7.16
C VAL A 381 18.46 -2.20 -5.72
N ASP A 382 17.47 -1.71 -4.95
CA ASP A 382 17.58 -1.46 -3.51
C ASP A 382 16.52 -2.30 -2.80
N GLY A 383 16.94 -3.23 -1.93
CA GLY A 383 16.02 -4.14 -1.24
C GLY A 383 16.73 -5.34 -0.61
N PRO A 384 15.97 -6.28 -0.04
CA PRO A 384 14.50 -6.36 -0.04
C PRO A 384 13.85 -5.64 1.15
N PHE A 385 12.56 -5.29 1.01
CA PHE A 385 11.76 -4.65 2.06
C PHE A 385 10.53 -5.49 2.43
N GLY A 386 10.30 -5.65 3.74
CA GLY A 386 9.20 -6.44 4.28
C GLY A 386 7.81 -5.84 4.08
N THR A 387 6.81 -6.73 3.98
CA THR A 387 5.39 -6.43 3.71
C THR A 387 4.47 -7.21 4.63
N ALA A 388 3.17 -6.91 4.58
CA ALA A 388 2.18 -7.65 5.36
C ALA A 388 1.98 -9.09 4.87
N ALA A 389 2.39 -9.39 3.63
CA ALA A 389 2.33 -10.74 3.06
C ALA A 389 3.22 -11.75 3.82
N GLU A 390 4.22 -11.31 4.58
CA GLU A 390 5.02 -12.18 5.45
C GLU A 390 4.18 -12.85 6.56
N TYR A 391 3.04 -12.25 6.95
CA TYR A 391 2.16 -12.79 8.00
C TYR A 391 1.30 -13.97 7.52
N VAL A 392 1.25 -14.27 6.21
CA VAL A 392 0.43 -15.36 5.64
C VAL A 392 0.77 -16.71 6.29
N PHE A 393 2.05 -16.98 6.53
CA PHE A 393 2.52 -18.25 7.10
C PHE A 393 2.12 -18.47 8.57
N GLN A 394 1.45 -17.52 9.22
CA GLN A 394 0.95 -17.65 10.59
C GLN A 394 -0.41 -18.37 10.68
N PHE A 395 -1.08 -18.60 9.56
CA PHE A 395 -2.43 -19.13 9.47
C PHE A 395 -2.47 -20.52 8.83
N ASP A 396 -3.43 -21.34 9.27
CA ASP A 396 -3.66 -22.68 8.70
C ASP A 396 -4.49 -22.58 7.41
N THR A 397 -5.44 -21.63 7.37
CA THR A 397 -6.28 -21.34 6.21
C THR A 397 -6.16 -19.87 5.85
N VAL A 398 -5.95 -19.57 4.57
CA VAL A 398 -5.79 -18.20 4.08
C VAL A 398 -6.69 -17.91 2.89
N MET A 399 -7.24 -16.70 2.86
CA MET A 399 -7.93 -16.11 1.73
C MET A 399 -7.04 -15.02 1.14
N LEU A 400 -6.56 -15.22 -0.08
CA LEU A 400 -5.69 -14.29 -0.80
C LEU A 400 -6.51 -13.61 -1.89
N VAL A 401 -6.83 -12.33 -1.73
CA VAL A 401 -7.63 -11.56 -2.68
C VAL A 401 -6.76 -10.55 -3.43
N ALA A 402 -6.71 -10.71 -4.75
CA ALA A 402 -5.97 -9.88 -5.69
C ALA A 402 -6.93 -9.13 -6.62
N ALA A 403 -6.63 -7.87 -6.91
CA ALA A 403 -7.36 -7.11 -7.94
C ALA A 403 -6.41 -6.43 -8.93
N GLY A 404 -6.60 -6.66 -10.23
CA GLY A 404 -5.72 -6.13 -11.28
C GLY A 404 -4.27 -6.64 -11.11
N ILE A 405 -3.30 -5.72 -11.25
CA ILE A 405 -1.88 -6.02 -10.98
C ILE A 405 -1.60 -6.32 -9.49
N GLY A 406 -2.58 -6.16 -8.60
CA GLY A 406 -2.42 -6.53 -7.19
C GLY A 406 -2.10 -8.02 -6.95
N VAL A 407 -2.11 -8.85 -8.00
CA VAL A 407 -1.70 -10.26 -7.93
C VAL A 407 -0.20 -10.49 -7.78
N THR A 408 0.65 -9.54 -8.20
CA THR A 408 2.13 -9.69 -8.19
C THR A 408 2.72 -10.19 -6.87
N PRO A 409 2.35 -9.68 -5.67
CA PRO A 409 2.80 -10.26 -4.39
C PRO A 409 2.41 -11.73 -4.22
N TYR A 410 1.23 -12.10 -4.68
CA TYR A 410 0.73 -13.46 -4.56
C TYR A 410 1.39 -14.40 -5.56
N ALA A 411 1.97 -13.91 -6.66
CA ALA A 411 2.78 -14.74 -7.54
C ALA A 411 3.94 -15.40 -6.79
N SER A 412 4.76 -14.57 -6.13
CA SER A 412 5.89 -15.02 -5.33
C SER A 412 5.44 -15.90 -4.15
N LEU A 413 4.31 -15.55 -3.54
CA LEU A 413 3.76 -16.30 -2.41
C LEU A 413 3.23 -17.68 -2.81
N LEU A 414 2.43 -17.77 -3.87
CA LEU A 414 1.84 -19.03 -4.33
C LEU A 414 2.93 -20.01 -4.81
N LYS A 415 3.92 -19.52 -5.57
CA LYS A 415 5.10 -20.30 -5.97
C LYS A 415 5.85 -20.87 -4.77
N HIS A 416 6.08 -20.05 -3.75
CA HIS A 416 6.79 -20.47 -2.54
C HIS A 416 5.98 -21.43 -1.68
N ILE A 417 4.66 -21.23 -1.55
CA ILE A 417 3.78 -22.19 -0.86
C ILE A 417 3.81 -23.54 -1.57
N LYS A 418 3.67 -23.57 -2.91
CA LYS A 418 3.79 -24.80 -3.71
C LYS A 418 5.13 -25.49 -3.47
N TYR A 419 6.24 -24.76 -3.57
CA TYR A 419 7.58 -25.29 -3.33
C TYR A 419 7.70 -25.93 -1.94
N ARG A 420 7.25 -25.22 -0.90
CA ARG A 420 7.31 -25.72 0.48
C ARG A 420 6.38 -26.90 0.73
N MET A 421 5.21 -26.96 0.09
CA MET A 421 4.34 -28.13 0.18
C MET A 421 5.02 -29.39 -0.40
N GLN A 422 5.80 -29.24 -1.47
CA GLN A 422 6.51 -30.35 -2.12
C GLN A 422 7.77 -30.79 -1.36
N HIS A 423 8.52 -29.85 -0.75
CA HIS A 423 9.85 -30.13 -0.17
C HIS A 423 9.87 -30.14 1.37
N ASP A 424 8.93 -29.48 2.04
CA ASP A 424 8.83 -29.38 3.51
C ASP A 424 7.35 -29.39 3.97
N PRO A 425 6.62 -30.49 3.74
CA PRO A 425 5.19 -30.57 4.06
C PRO A 425 4.92 -30.47 5.57
N ASN A 426 5.84 -30.94 6.42
CA ASN A 426 5.67 -30.95 7.87
C ASN A 426 5.99 -29.60 8.53
N GLY A 427 6.82 -28.76 7.90
CA GLY A 427 7.18 -27.43 8.39
C GLY A 427 6.24 -26.31 7.93
N LEU A 428 5.28 -26.59 7.06
CA LEU A 428 4.31 -25.62 6.56
C LEU A 428 3.01 -25.67 7.37
N LYS A 429 2.67 -24.54 8.00
CA LYS A 429 1.43 -24.40 8.77
C LYS A 429 0.17 -24.31 7.88
N ILE A 430 0.32 -23.73 6.68
CA ILE A 430 -0.77 -23.53 5.72
C ILE A 430 -1.24 -24.88 5.19
N LYS A 431 -2.53 -25.15 5.36
CA LYS A 431 -3.22 -26.36 4.87
C LYS A 431 -4.12 -26.09 3.68
N LYS A 432 -4.76 -24.92 3.62
CA LYS A 432 -5.70 -24.54 2.56
C LYS A 432 -5.54 -23.08 2.16
N VAL A 433 -5.49 -22.83 0.86
CA VAL A 433 -5.37 -21.49 0.25
C VAL A 433 -6.56 -21.26 -0.67
N TYR A 434 -7.36 -20.25 -0.35
CA TYR A 434 -8.38 -19.71 -1.25
C TYR A 434 -7.80 -18.50 -1.97
N PHE A 435 -7.60 -18.59 -3.28
CA PHE A 435 -7.03 -17.52 -4.08
C PHE A 435 -8.09 -16.90 -4.98
N TYR A 436 -8.41 -15.63 -4.74
CA TYR A 436 -9.40 -14.87 -5.48
C TYR A 436 -8.68 -13.82 -6.32
N TRP A 437 -8.78 -13.92 -7.64
CA TRP A 437 -8.25 -12.89 -8.53
C TRP A 437 -9.40 -12.20 -9.26
N ILE A 438 -9.40 -10.87 -9.25
CA ILE A 438 -10.47 -10.04 -9.80
C ILE A 438 -9.86 -9.09 -10.83
N ASN A 439 -10.23 -9.25 -12.09
CA ASN A 439 -9.77 -8.39 -13.17
C ASN A 439 -10.93 -7.79 -13.96
N ARG A 440 -10.64 -6.69 -14.65
CA ARG A 440 -11.59 -6.06 -15.60
C ARG A 440 -11.24 -6.37 -17.04
N GLU A 441 -9.95 -6.56 -17.33
CA GLU A 441 -9.41 -6.74 -18.68
C GLU A 441 -9.04 -8.21 -18.90
N GLU A 442 -9.37 -8.77 -20.06
CA GLU A 442 -9.06 -10.15 -20.44
C GLU A 442 -7.54 -10.41 -20.54
N GLY A 443 -6.77 -9.48 -21.10
CA GLY A 443 -5.31 -9.62 -21.20
C GLY A 443 -4.56 -9.65 -19.85
N SER A 444 -5.21 -9.30 -18.73
CA SER A 444 -4.53 -9.29 -17.43
C SER A 444 -4.17 -10.69 -16.92
N TRP A 445 -4.78 -11.75 -17.46
CA TRP A 445 -4.63 -13.14 -17.00
C TRP A 445 -3.38 -13.83 -17.56
N GLU A 446 -2.99 -13.50 -18.80
CA GLU A 446 -2.06 -14.30 -19.61
C GLU A 446 -0.75 -14.68 -18.91
N TRP A 447 -0.11 -13.75 -18.21
CA TRP A 447 1.21 -14.00 -17.61
C TRP A 447 1.17 -14.88 -16.35
N PHE A 448 0.01 -14.98 -15.71
CA PHE A 448 -0.14 -15.69 -14.44
C PHE A 448 -0.91 -17.00 -14.59
N THR A 449 -1.61 -17.17 -15.72
CA THR A 449 -2.36 -18.38 -16.07
C THR A 449 -1.50 -19.63 -15.96
N GLU A 450 -0.26 -19.59 -16.44
CA GLU A 450 0.61 -20.77 -16.43
C GLU A 450 0.91 -21.28 -15.02
N LEU A 451 1.26 -20.37 -14.10
CA LEU A 451 1.47 -20.72 -12.71
C LEU A 451 0.18 -21.28 -12.08
N LEU A 452 -0.96 -20.64 -12.33
CA LEU A 452 -2.23 -21.07 -11.76
C LEU A 452 -2.64 -22.47 -12.25
N ASN A 453 -2.47 -22.77 -13.54
CA ASN A 453 -2.72 -24.10 -14.10
C ASN A 453 -1.83 -25.16 -13.45
N GLN A 454 -0.55 -24.85 -13.24
CA GLN A 454 0.36 -25.77 -12.54
C GLN A 454 -0.05 -26.00 -11.09
N ILE A 455 -0.50 -24.96 -10.38
CA ILE A 455 -0.98 -25.09 -9.00
C ILE A 455 -2.27 -25.92 -8.92
N GLU A 456 -3.21 -25.72 -9.85
CA GLU A 456 -4.45 -26.52 -9.90
C GLU A 456 -4.20 -27.99 -10.23
N THR A 457 -3.10 -28.29 -10.91
CA THR A 457 -2.72 -29.65 -11.29
C THR A 457 -1.94 -30.34 -10.18
N ASP A 458 -0.95 -29.67 -9.61
CA ASP A 458 -0.03 -30.27 -8.63
C ASP A 458 -0.59 -30.32 -7.21
N CYS A 459 -1.47 -29.38 -6.85
CA CYS A 459 -1.97 -29.22 -5.47
C CYS A 459 -3.50 -28.93 -5.43
N PRO A 460 -4.34 -29.78 -6.05
CA PRO A 460 -5.78 -29.52 -6.22
C PRO A 460 -6.56 -29.44 -4.89
N ASP A 461 -6.13 -30.16 -3.86
CA ASP A 461 -6.82 -30.18 -2.57
C ASP A 461 -6.45 -28.99 -1.69
N GLN A 462 -5.24 -28.46 -1.84
CA GLN A 462 -4.69 -27.39 -1.01
C GLN A 462 -5.00 -26.00 -1.58
N PHE A 463 -5.18 -25.87 -2.90
CA PHE A 463 -5.49 -24.59 -3.54
C PHE A 463 -6.87 -24.59 -4.14
N GLU A 464 -7.60 -23.50 -3.91
CA GLU A 464 -8.88 -23.24 -4.55
C GLU A 464 -8.82 -21.87 -5.23
N ILE A 465 -8.75 -21.88 -6.55
CA ILE A 465 -8.51 -20.69 -7.37
C ILE A 465 -9.83 -20.21 -7.97
N HIS A 466 -10.18 -18.97 -7.66
CA HIS A 466 -11.38 -18.29 -8.08
C HIS A 466 -11.02 -17.07 -8.93
N THR A 467 -11.55 -17.01 -10.14
CA THR A 467 -11.29 -15.88 -11.06
C THR A 467 -12.58 -15.12 -11.35
N TYR A 468 -12.56 -13.80 -11.18
CA TYR A 468 -13.72 -12.94 -11.45
C TYR A 468 -13.39 -11.91 -12.54
N MET A 469 -14.13 -11.96 -13.64
CA MET A 469 -14.10 -10.91 -14.67
C MET A 469 -15.22 -9.89 -14.42
N THR A 470 -14.84 -8.64 -14.21
CA THR A 470 -15.74 -7.52 -13.82
C THR A 470 -15.85 -6.42 -14.87
N GLY A 471 -15.23 -6.59 -16.04
CA GLY A 471 -15.32 -5.65 -17.16
C GLY A 471 -16.66 -5.73 -17.88
N ASP A 472 -17.00 -4.69 -18.65
CA ASP A 472 -18.17 -4.71 -19.52
C ASP A 472 -17.87 -5.66 -20.69
N ILE A 473 -18.48 -6.84 -20.65
CA ILE A 473 -18.39 -7.82 -21.72
C ILE A 473 -19.45 -7.45 -22.75
N LYS A 474 -19.08 -7.37 -24.03
CA LYS A 474 -20.05 -7.10 -25.10
C LYS A 474 -21.11 -8.21 -25.07
N ALA A 475 -22.37 -7.87 -25.29
CA ALA A 475 -23.48 -8.84 -25.20
C ALA A 475 -23.31 -10.08 -26.10
N GLN A 476 -22.58 -9.95 -27.21
CA GLN A 476 -22.21 -11.06 -28.11
C GLN A 476 -21.23 -12.03 -27.45
N ASP A 477 -20.21 -11.49 -26.77
CA ASP A 477 -19.20 -12.27 -26.07
C ASP A 477 -19.79 -12.94 -24.82
N VAL A 478 -20.72 -12.28 -24.12
CA VAL A 478 -21.46 -12.88 -22.99
C VAL A 478 -22.22 -14.13 -23.42
N LYS A 479 -22.87 -14.10 -24.59
CA LYS A 479 -23.56 -15.29 -25.13
C LYS A 479 -22.59 -16.41 -25.49
N ALA A 480 -21.49 -16.09 -26.17
CA ALA A 480 -20.48 -17.10 -26.54
C ALA A 480 -19.78 -17.72 -25.32
N ILE A 481 -19.67 -16.96 -24.22
CA ILE A 481 -19.08 -17.38 -22.95
C ILE A 481 -20.08 -18.19 -22.11
N MET A 482 -21.30 -17.69 -21.91
CA MET A 482 -22.33 -18.34 -21.08
C MET A 482 -22.90 -19.61 -21.70
N PHE A 483 -23.03 -19.64 -23.04
CA PHE A 483 -23.56 -20.78 -23.78
C PHE A 483 -22.45 -21.65 -24.42
N GLY A 484 -21.18 -21.28 -24.22
CA GLY A 484 -20.02 -22.07 -24.66
C GLY A 484 -19.69 -23.23 -23.72
N SER A 485 -20.01 -23.08 -22.44
CA SER A 485 -19.92 -24.12 -21.43
C SER A 485 -21.26 -24.85 -21.32
N SER A 486 -21.39 -25.96 -22.05
CA SER A 486 -22.49 -26.94 -22.02
C SER A 486 -23.86 -26.47 -22.54
N GLU A 487 -24.32 -27.16 -23.60
CA GLU A 487 -25.68 -27.22 -24.15
C GLU A 487 -26.23 -25.98 -24.89
N ALA A 488 -25.83 -25.84 -26.16
CA ALA A 488 -26.71 -25.28 -27.19
C ALA A 488 -26.40 -25.94 -28.55
N SER A 489 -27.04 -27.08 -28.78
CA SER A 489 -27.20 -27.64 -30.12
C SER A 489 -27.98 -26.67 -31.00
N GLY A 490 -27.39 -26.21 -32.10
CA GLY A 490 -28.12 -25.50 -33.15
C GLY A 490 -27.29 -24.54 -34.00
N VAL A 491 -26.71 -25.09 -35.07
CA VAL A 491 -26.23 -24.41 -36.30
C VAL A 491 -24.96 -23.55 -36.13
N ALA A 492 -23.79 -24.17 -36.33
CA ALA A 492 -22.54 -23.48 -36.66
C ALA A 492 -22.02 -23.98 -38.02
N SER A 493 -21.38 -23.08 -38.76
CA SER A 493 -20.79 -23.35 -40.08
C SER A 493 -19.53 -24.22 -39.97
N PRO A 494 -19.08 -24.92 -41.03
CA PRO A 494 -18.05 -25.98 -40.95
C PRO A 494 -16.61 -25.53 -40.62
N SER A 495 -16.41 -24.29 -40.18
CA SER A 495 -15.09 -23.67 -40.00
C SER A 495 -14.86 -23.00 -38.64
N ASP A 496 -15.78 -23.15 -37.69
CA ASP A 496 -15.73 -22.41 -36.42
C ASP A 496 -15.06 -23.25 -35.31
N ILE A 497 -13.97 -22.71 -34.75
CA ILE A 497 -13.27 -23.29 -33.58
C ILE A 497 -14.27 -23.38 -32.41
N VAL A 498 -14.50 -24.60 -31.92
CA VAL A 498 -15.51 -24.86 -30.88
C VAL A 498 -14.96 -24.42 -29.52
N VAL A 499 -13.79 -24.94 -29.13
CA VAL A 499 -13.11 -24.69 -27.84
C VAL A 499 -11.59 -24.84 -28.00
N THR A 500 -10.82 -24.29 -27.06
CA THR A 500 -9.35 -24.49 -27.02
C THR A 500 -9.01 -25.47 -25.91
N ALA A 501 -8.08 -26.40 -26.15
CA ALA A 501 -7.62 -27.38 -25.18
C ALA A 501 -6.10 -27.33 -24.99
N ARG A 502 -5.61 -27.78 -23.84
CA ARG A 502 -4.18 -27.97 -23.55
C ARG A 502 -3.88 -29.45 -23.38
N CYS A 503 -2.80 -29.92 -23.99
CA CYS A 503 -2.31 -31.29 -23.83
C CYS A 503 -1.70 -31.49 -22.45
N LEU A 504 -2.10 -32.55 -21.76
CA LEU A 504 -1.60 -32.93 -20.44
C LEU A 504 -0.48 -33.99 -20.52
N TYR A 505 -0.44 -34.75 -21.61
CA TYR A 505 0.50 -35.84 -21.79
C TYR A 505 0.94 -35.89 -23.26
N ASP A 506 2.15 -36.39 -23.49
CA ASP A 506 2.63 -36.70 -24.83
C ASP A 506 1.78 -37.80 -25.46
N TYR A 507 1.53 -37.69 -26.77
CA TYR A 507 0.80 -38.69 -27.54
C TYR A 507 1.46 -38.88 -28.90
N GLU A 508 1.87 -40.13 -29.17
CA GLU A 508 2.40 -40.54 -30.46
C GLU A 508 1.28 -41.08 -31.35
N PRO A 509 1.13 -40.56 -32.59
CA PRO A 509 0.15 -41.06 -33.55
C PRO A 509 0.40 -42.53 -33.90
N ALA A 510 -0.63 -43.36 -33.78
CA ALA A 510 -0.67 -44.71 -34.32
C ALA A 510 -1.06 -44.72 -35.81
N SER A 511 -1.77 -43.69 -36.26
CA SER A 511 -2.31 -43.59 -37.62
C SER A 511 -1.98 -42.24 -38.27
N SER A 512 -1.99 -42.17 -39.61
CA SER A 512 -1.60 -40.95 -40.35
C SER A 512 -2.57 -39.77 -40.22
N ASP A 513 -3.79 -40.03 -39.76
CA ASP A 513 -4.86 -39.08 -39.51
C ASP A 513 -4.90 -38.59 -38.05
N GLU A 514 -4.04 -39.15 -37.19
CA GLU A 514 -3.90 -38.76 -35.79
C GLU A 514 -2.86 -37.64 -35.60
N LEU A 515 -3.09 -36.79 -34.61
CA LEU A 515 -2.31 -35.61 -34.31
C LEU A 515 -1.32 -35.90 -33.18
N GLN A 516 -0.03 -35.70 -33.44
CA GLN A 516 0.99 -35.81 -32.42
C GLN A 516 0.81 -34.71 -31.37
N LEU A 517 0.79 -35.08 -30.09
CA LEU A 517 0.70 -34.15 -28.98
C LEU A 517 1.98 -34.17 -28.17
N SER A 518 2.45 -32.98 -27.78
CA SER A 518 3.44 -32.83 -26.72
C SER A 518 2.79 -32.18 -25.49
N GLU A 519 3.21 -32.56 -24.29
CA GLU A 519 2.74 -31.97 -23.05
C GLU A 519 2.87 -30.44 -23.10
N GLY A 520 1.77 -29.74 -22.82
CA GLY A 520 1.69 -28.28 -22.88
C GLY A 520 1.24 -27.69 -24.22
N ASP A 521 1.13 -28.48 -25.30
CA ASP A 521 0.63 -27.99 -26.58
C ASP A 521 -0.82 -27.47 -26.49
N ILE A 522 -1.11 -26.43 -27.26
CA ILE A 522 -2.44 -25.82 -27.33
C ILE A 522 -3.15 -26.25 -28.61
N ILE A 523 -4.31 -26.86 -28.49
CA ILE A 523 -5.12 -27.33 -29.61
C ILE A 523 -6.38 -26.48 -29.75
N ASP A 524 -6.63 -25.96 -30.94
CA ASP A 524 -7.96 -25.46 -31.31
C ASP A 524 -8.84 -26.65 -31.72
N VAL A 525 -9.79 -27.01 -30.87
CA VAL A 525 -10.70 -28.14 -31.09
C VAL A 525 -11.79 -27.70 -32.07
N MET A 526 -11.87 -28.39 -33.20
CA MET A 526 -12.81 -28.12 -34.28
C MET A 526 -14.07 -28.99 -34.16
N ASP A 527 -13.91 -30.25 -33.77
CA ASP A 527 -15.03 -31.18 -33.62
C ASP A 527 -14.85 -32.06 -32.39
N ARG A 528 -15.95 -32.28 -31.66
CA ARG A 528 -16.03 -33.10 -30.46
C ARG A 528 -16.98 -34.24 -30.72
N ASP A 529 -16.43 -35.37 -31.14
CA ASP A 529 -17.22 -36.57 -31.30
C ASP A 529 -17.54 -37.23 -29.94
N LEU A 530 -18.47 -38.19 -29.98
CA LEU A 530 -18.83 -39.03 -28.83
C LEU A 530 -17.93 -40.26 -28.67
N SER A 531 -17.02 -40.51 -29.62
CA SER A 531 -16.13 -41.68 -29.62
C SER A 531 -14.96 -41.52 -28.65
N GLY A 532 -14.69 -40.28 -28.22
CA GLY A 532 -13.56 -39.92 -27.37
C GLY A 532 -12.36 -39.41 -28.17
N TRP A 533 -12.48 -39.25 -29.48
CA TRP A 533 -11.44 -38.75 -30.38
C TRP A 533 -11.86 -37.42 -30.99
N TRP A 534 -11.16 -36.35 -30.62
CA TRP A 534 -11.49 -35.02 -31.09
C TRP A 534 -10.64 -34.63 -32.29
N THR A 535 -11.20 -33.81 -33.18
CA THR A 535 -10.44 -33.24 -34.29
C THR A 535 -10.03 -31.83 -33.94
N GLY A 536 -8.75 -31.48 -34.16
CA GLY A 536 -8.26 -30.14 -33.86
C GLY A 536 -6.98 -29.80 -34.58
N VAL A 537 -6.57 -28.54 -34.41
CA VAL A 537 -5.33 -28.01 -34.96
C VAL A 537 -4.40 -27.63 -33.83
N ASN A 538 -3.20 -28.21 -33.81
CA ASN A 538 -2.16 -27.83 -32.86
C ASN A 538 -1.63 -26.44 -33.24
N LYS A 539 -1.69 -25.48 -32.30
CA LYS A 539 -1.26 -24.10 -32.54
C LYS A 539 0.24 -23.97 -32.78
N THR A 540 1.03 -24.83 -32.17
CA THR A 540 2.50 -24.87 -32.24
C THR A 540 2.93 -25.41 -33.59
N THR A 541 2.51 -26.64 -33.92
CA THR A 541 2.96 -27.35 -35.13
C THR A 541 2.14 -27.00 -36.38
N LYS A 542 0.97 -26.37 -36.20
CA LYS A 542 -0.04 -26.13 -37.25
C LYS A 542 -0.61 -27.39 -37.89
N ALA A 543 -0.27 -28.57 -37.37
CA ALA A 543 -0.83 -29.84 -37.84
C ALA A 543 -2.29 -30.00 -37.42
N LYS A 544 -3.09 -30.62 -38.28
CA LYS A 544 -4.49 -30.97 -38.04
C LYS A 544 -4.62 -32.49 -38.00
N GLY A 545 -5.36 -33.01 -37.04
CA GLY A 545 -5.64 -34.45 -36.96
C GLY A 545 -6.55 -34.80 -35.79
N LEU A 546 -6.77 -36.10 -35.63
CA LEU A 546 -7.53 -36.71 -34.53
C LEU A 546 -6.65 -36.89 -33.29
N PHE A 547 -7.18 -36.63 -32.11
CA PHE A 547 -6.45 -36.86 -30.87
C PHE A 547 -7.40 -37.32 -29.76
N PRO A 548 -6.92 -38.14 -28.80
CA PRO A 548 -7.75 -38.66 -27.73
C PRO A 548 -8.08 -37.56 -26.70
N ASN A 549 -9.37 -37.44 -26.34
CA ASN A 549 -9.86 -36.33 -25.52
C ASN A 549 -9.36 -36.37 -24.06
N ASN A 550 -9.01 -37.54 -23.54
CA ASN A 550 -8.49 -37.75 -22.20
C ASN A 550 -7.01 -37.31 -22.05
N TYR A 551 -6.34 -36.98 -23.15
CA TYR A 551 -4.99 -36.40 -23.15
C TYR A 551 -5.01 -34.88 -23.10
N VAL A 552 -6.18 -34.25 -23.14
CA VAL A 552 -6.31 -32.80 -23.13
C VAL A 552 -7.27 -32.31 -22.06
N VAL A 553 -7.14 -31.04 -21.69
CA VAL A 553 -8.12 -30.34 -20.87
C VAL A 553 -8.62 -29.09 -21.58
N LEU A 554 -9.92 -28.86 -21.54
CA LEU A 554 -10.52 -27.65 -22.10
C LEU A 554 -10.08 -26.41 -21.31
N LEU A 555 -9.80 -25.34 -22.03
CA LEU A 555 -9.43 -24.05 -21.48
C LEU A 555 -10.58 -23.06 -21.65
N ASP A 556 -10.87 -22.34 -20.58
CA ASP A 556 -11.79 -21.20 -20.60
C ASP A 556 -11.30 -20.13 -21.60
N LYS A 557 -12.23 -19.62 -22.41
CA LYS A 557 -11.89 -18.72 -23.52
C LYS A 557 -11.22 -17.43 -23.06
N VAL A 558 -11.55 -16.95 -21.87
CA VAL A 558 -11.10 -15.65 -21.33
C VAL A 558 -9.84 -15.81 -20.47
N THR A 559 -9.88 -16.69 -19.48
CA THR A 559 -8.80 -16.85 -18.48
C THR A 559 -7.68 -17.77 -18.96
N LYS A 560 -7.94 -18.60 -20.00
CA LYS A 560 -7.05 -19.66 -20.49
C LYS A 560 -6.68 -20.70 -19.42
N LEU A 561 -7.45 -20.76 -18.32
CA LEU A 561 -7.34 -21.78 -17.28
C LEU A 561 -8.26 -22.95 -17.60
N ARG A 562 -8.13 -24.09 -16.89
CA ARG A 562 -9.06 -25.21 -17.03
C ARG A 562 -10.54 -24.75 -16.93
N GLU A 563 -11.35 -25.15 -17.90
CA GLU A 563 -12.78 -24.86 -17.97
C GLU A 563 -13.54 -25.59 -16.84
N GLY A 564 -14.65 -25.00 -16.34
CA GLY A 564 -15.58 -25.67 -15.43
C GLY A 564 -15.26 -25.61 -13.92
N LYS A 565 -14.19 -24.92 -13.48
CA LYS A 565 -13.89 -24.72 -12.04
C LYS A 565 -13.79 -23.24 -11.68
N ASN A 566 -14.69 -22.75 -10.82
CA ASN A 566 -14.57 -21.46 -10.11
C ASN A 566 -14.17 -20.26 -11.00
N ARG A 567 -14.74 -20.20 -12.22
CA ARG A 567 -14.60 -19.07 -13.15
C ARG A 567 -15.91 -18.30 -13.13
N HIS A 568 -15.86 -17.03 -12.75
CA HIS A 568 -17.04 -16.23 -12.48
C HIS A 568 -17.04 -14.94 -13.30
N PHE A 569 -18.24 -14.57 -13.76
CA PHE A 569 -18.51 -13.27 -14.36
C PHE A 569 -19.27 -12.40 -13.37
N GLY A 570 -18.82 -11.15 -13.23
CA GLY A 570 -19.35 -10.22 -12.24
C GLY A 570 -18.53 -10.17 -10.96
N ARG A 571 -19.13 -9.64 -9.90
CA ARG A 571 -18.44 -9.39 -8.63
C ARG A 571 -18.57 -10.59 -7.70
N PRO A 572 -17.53 -10.90 -6.88
CA PRO A 572 -17.63 -11.93 -5.87
C PRO A 572 -18.76 -11.65 -4.88
N LEU A 573 -19.55 -12.69 -4.58
CA LEU A 573 -20.55 -12.68 -3.53
C LEU A 573 -19.86 -13.01 -2.20
N TRP A 574 -19.17 -12.02 -1.61
CA TRP A 574 -18.33 -12.22 -0.42
C TRP A 574 -19.04 -12.86 0.78
N HIS A 575 -20.35 -12.69 0.91
CA HIS A 575 -21.13 -13.39 1.94
C HIS A 575 -21.02 -14.92 1.79
N GLU A 576 -21.18 -15.42 0.56
CA GLU A 576 -21.16 -16.85 0.26
C GLU A 576 -19.74 -17.40 0.40
N GLU A 577 -18.75 -16.65 -0.11
CA GLU A 577 -17.34 -17.04 -0.02
C GLU A 577 -16.87 -17.19 1.43
N PHE A 578 -17.15 -16.22 2.29
CA PHE A 578 -16.78 -16.31 3.70
C PHE A 578 -17.50 -17.44 4.42
N GLU A 579 -18.76 -17.72 4.06
CA GLU A 579 -19.53 -18.82 4.64
C GLU A 579 -19.00 -20.19 4.18
N ASN A 580 -18.60 -20.31 2.92
CA ASN A 580 -17.98 -21.53 2.38
C ASN A 580 -16.65 -21.81 3.09
N VAL A 581 -15.79 -20.81 3.23
CA VAL A 581 -14.53 -20.93 3.97
C VAL A 581 -14.78 -21.28 5.43
N ARG A 582 -15.78 -20.67 6.07
CA ARG A 582 -16.16 -20.99 7.45
C ARG A 582 -16.55 -22.46 7.59
N LYS A 583 -17.47 -22.96 6.75
CA LYS A 583 -17.92 -24.35 6.78
C LYS A 583 -16.75 -25.32 6.59
N HIS A 584 -15.86 -25.01 5.64
CA HIS A 584 -14.65 -25.82 5.42
C HIS A 584 -13.75 -25.85 6.66
N VAL A 585 -13.50 -24.70 7.30
CA VAL A 585 -12.66 -24.64 8.51
C VAL A 585 -13.30 -25.40 9.66
N LEU A 586 -14.60 -25.27 9.88
CA LEU A 586 -15.30 -25.96 10.97
C LEU A 586 -15.31 -27.48 10.78
N ASN A 587 -15.57 -27.95 9.55
CA ASN A 587 -15.56 -29.38 9.25
C ASN A 587 -14.17 -30.03 9.38
N ASN A 588 -13.11 -29.24 9.25
CA ASN A 588 -11.72 -29.73 9.31
C ASN A 588 -10.99 -29.34 10.62
N THR A 589 -11.67 -28.70 11.56
CA THR A 589 -11.11 -28.40 12.88
C THR A 589 -11.37 -29.57 13.82
N ASP A 590 -10.31 -30.12 14.42
CA ASP A 590 -10.40 -31.20 15.40
C ASP A 590 -11.27 -30.78 16.61
N PRO A 591 -12.32 -31.56 16.96
CA PRO A 591 -13.17 -31.32 18.14
C PRO A 591 -12.36 -31.18 19.45
N SER A 592 -11.18 -31.78 19.55
CA SER A 592 -10.30 -31.66 20.71
C SER A 592 -9.77 -30.23 20.94
N LYS A 593 -9.65 -29.43 19.86
CA LYS A 593 -9.21 -28.02 19.91
C LYS A 593 -10.34 -27.06 20.29
N GLU A 594 -11.61 -27.46 20.27
CA GLU A 594 -12.71 -26.65 20.83
C GLU A 594 -12.58 -26.46 22.35
N LYS A 595 -11.89 -27.37 23.04
CA LYS A 595 -11.58 -27.24 24.48
C LYS A 595 -10.57 -26.11 24.77
N SER A 596 -9.76 -25.72 23.78
CA SER A 596 -9.00 -24.48 23.83
C SER A 596 -9.96 -23.31 23.57
N LYS A 597 -10.07 -22.35 24.49
CA LYS A 597 -10.89 -21.13 24.33
C LYS A 597 -10.54 -20.26 23.10
N SER A 598 -9.65 -20.69 22.21
CA SER A 598 -9.23 -19.97 21.01
C SER A 598 -9.96 -20.44 19.75
N ARG A 599 -10.85 -19.59 19.22
CA ARG A 599 -11.48 -19.79 17.90
C ARG A 599 -10.43 -19.96 16.79
N PRO A 600 -10.61 -20.89 15.81
CA PRO A 600 -9.76 -20.99 14.62
C PRO A 600 -9.66 -19.65 13.89
N LYS A 601 -8.47 -19.35 13.36
CA LYS A 601 -8.15 -18.08 12.71
C LYS A 601 -7.91 -18.26 11.23
N VAL A 602 -8.63 -17.50 10.42
CA VAL A 602 -8.44 -17.43 8.95
C VAL A 602 -7.78 -16.10 8.62
N GLY A 603 -6.69 -16.13 7.85
CA GLY A 603 -6.03 -14.91 7.38
C GLY A 603 -6.63 -14.43 6.07
N VAL A 604 -7.20 -13.23 6.05
CA VAL A 604 -7.77 -12.59 4.85
C VAL A 604 -6.82 -11.50 4.38
N PHE A 605 -6.10 -11.74 3.29
CA PHE A 605 -5.12 -10.82 2.72
C PHE A 605 -5.70 -10.20 1.45
N ILE A 606 -5.63 -8.87 1.32
CA ILE A 606 -6.03 -8.18 0.10
C ILE A 606 -4.94 -7.26 -0.44
N CYS A 607 -4.69 -7.39 -1.74
CA CYS A 607 -3.95 -6.42 -2.55
C CYS A 607 -4.87 -5.92 -3.68
N GLY A 608 -5.38 -4.69 -3.53
CA GLY A 608 -6.35 -4.14 -4.47
C GLY A 608 -6.93 -2.78 -4.08
N PRO A 609 -7.93 -2.28 -4.82
CA PRO A 609 -8.55 -0.97 -4.59
C PRO A 609 -9.09 -0.79 -3.18
N SER A 610 -9.05 0.45 -2.68
CA SER A 610 -9.51 0.77 -1.31
C SER A 610 -11.00 0.46 -1.09
N ALA A 611 -11.84 0.51 -2.13
CA ALA A 611 -13.26 0.15 -2.01
C ALA A 611 -13.44 -1.34 -1.69
N LEU A 612 -12.75 -2.22 -2.43
CA LEU A 612 -12.79 -3.66 -2.19
C LEU A 612 -12.20 -4.01 -0.81
N SER A 613 -11.09 -3.37 -0.44
CA SER A 613 -10.49 -3.52 0.89
C SER A 613 -11.43 -3.14 2.02
N LYS A 614 -12.25 -2.09 1.86
CA LYS A 614 -13.26 -1.72 2.86
C LYS A 614 -14.38 -2.76 2.96
N GLN A 615 -14.82 -3.31 1.83
CA GLN A 615 -15.83 -4.37 1.81
C GLN A 615 -15.34 -5.62 2.53
N LEU A 616 -14.17 -6.16 2.16
CA LEU A 616 -13.58 -7.33 2.80
C LEU A 616 -13.31 -7.14 4.28
N TYR A 617 -12.87 -5.94 4.70
CA TYR A 617 -12.74 -5.61 6.11
C TYR A 617 -14.09 -5.68 6.84
N GLY A 618 -15.14 -5.10 6.25
CA GLY A 618 -16.50 -5.16 6.78
C GLY A 618 -17.01 -6.59 6.95
N PHE A 619 -16.82 -7.44 5.93
CA PHE A 619 -17.16 -8.87 6.00
C PHE A 619 -16.31 -9.59 7.04
N SER A 620 -14.99 -9.40 7.06
CA SER A 620 -14.11 -10.04 8.06
C SER A 620 -14.54 -9.72 9.48
N VAL A 621 -14.95 -8.46 9.75
CA VAL A 621 -15.47 -8.06 11.06
C VAL A 621 -16.84 -8.68 11.33
N LYS A 622 -17.79 -8.57 10.39
CA LYS A 622 -19.15 -9.10 10.52
C LYS A 622 -19.15 -10.60 10.77
N GLU A 623 -18.40 -11.34 9.94
CA GLU A 623 -18.30 -12.79 9.96
C GLU A 623 -17.47 -13.31 11.16
N SER A 624 -16.77 -12.43 11.88
CA SER A 624 -16.09 -12.74 13.14
C SER A 624 -16.91 -12.42 14.40
N LYS A 625 -18.11 -11.81 14.26
CA LYS A 625 -19.01 -11.51 15.39
C LYS A 625 -19.68 -12.78 15.92
N ALA A 626 -19.85 -12.89 17.23
CA ALA A 626 -20.57 -14.01 17.86
C ALA A 626 -22.00 -14.14 17.27
N PRO A 627 -22.52 -15.36 17.03
CA PRO A 627 -22.04 -16.65 17.53
C PRO A 627 -20.96 -17.33 16.67
N SER A 628 -20.31 -16.62 15.74
CA SER A 628 -19.29 -17.23 14.86
C SER A 628 -18.14 -17.93 15.62
N GLN A 629 -17.94 -19.21 15.28
CA GLN A 629 -16.89 -20.07 15.80
C GLN A 629 -15.51 -19.80 15.13
N VAL A 630 -15.45 -19.03 14.03
CA VAL A 630 -14.22 -18.73 13.27
C VAL A 630 -13.90 -17.24 13.33
N ASN A 631 -12.62 -16.89 13.43
CA ASN A 631 -12.12 -15.50 13.49
C ASN A 631 -11.35 -15.15 12.20
N PHE A 632 -11.90 -14.26 11.38
CA PHE A 632 -11.26 -13.75 10.17
C PHE A 632 -10.38 -12.55 10.50
N LYS A 633 -9.07 -12.69 10.29
CA LYS A 633 -8.07 -11.65 10.50
C LYS A 633 -7.77 -10.96 9.18
N PHE A 634 -8.15 -9.69 9.08
CA PHE A 634 -7.99 -8.88 7.88
C PHE A 634 -6.61 -8.23 7.80
N HIS A 635 -5.94 -8.40 6.66
CA HIS A 635 -4.65 -7.82 6.32
C HIS A 635 -4.76 -7.10 4.98
N LYS A 636 -4.43 -5.81 4.96
CA LYS A 636 -4.36 -5.01 3.75
C LYS A 636 -2.91 -4.81 3.33
N GLU A 637 -2.60 -5.31 2.14
CA GLU A 637 -1.39 -4.97 1.42
C GLU A 637 -1.49 -3.54 0.86
N ASN A 638 -0.44 -2.75 1.08
CA ASN A 638 -0.31 -1.42 0.52
C ASN A 638 0.93 -1.42 -0.37
N PHE A 639 0.75 -1.77 -1.64
CA PHE A 639 1.78 -1.61 -2.68
C PHE A 639 1.57 -0.29 -3.42
#